data_AF-A0A368V1F6-F1
#
_entry.id   AF-A0A368V1F6-F1
#
_cell.length_a   1.000
_cell.length_b   1.000
_cell.length_c   1.000
_cell.angle_alpha   90.00
_cell.angle_beta   90.00
_cell.angle_gamma   90.00
#
_symmetry.space_group_name_H-M   'P 1'
#
loop_
_entity.id
_entity.type
_entity.pdbx_description
1 polymer ?
#
loop_
_entity_poly.entity_id
_entity_poly.type
_entity_poly.pdbx_seq_one_letter_code
_entity_poly.pdbx_strand_id
1 'polypeptide(L)'
;MIKRGSELVLTYPDDRKERFRLRGKPLNRGADGLIYAMPGKPLALKIYHEPEKDPERRGKIQQMLASPPDDQGLTHFAWPVALLTNSKGAFVGYAMPLLPMGDYVSLDLLLNRKGRELARLPESRNLRVTAAINLARRVAQLHARGHCIIDLKPANLLVHKQTGDVVVVDCDGFAIQGDQQFIPGHQYTTGYIAPEAWQRGASPEELGQPQDRFALAVIIFQLLNEGLHPYQGVPGDRQHIPSDIQGRIGENLYAYGRQSSGKIKPSPWSLHRDFPESIATAFHQSFRSVNHRPKAEDWVETLNEAYKTLRFCRKNRHHAFWKDNCPLCGRESVEIKVKKPQRRPERKRHKRGATTPNPYQQQLAQTIARAYQAQNNPPASAGNSSFFKVVSVLFAVFLAVGYTVHLYGEHTDRAERIKEQQRMAEANESKPESPKAPKPEPKSYGWREFGPRATGISVHQSKHTLPKSQALLSPAERRRNPPEPHSVPYFAIGSFESHHSIPMLSFSPSGPTSDLAVAKPASLVQLSAPASKFSDTGIHYPIGRSYRLNDWFVHPSSSALYARRCQFQMDCYELARLSRSGRESLITVSERPINDGSGRRKGIAPWYFAVTRDESRIIIAAPTKLLIYSVGSPEKPVATVEYPDDVAHLAVSDLAITPDGTKLFVALSRHRNFGQEYEANVLEFSVNGSEIDLTTNFGALWPTGGTIPAGSVEVSDDGDTLVIGDYRDLQDDNTTYTYLGSPINVKTALAGLTVWKRSREVPQWTPWKDIALPRRSPIEAPYNPASFVMSLGKMMQGDYRFNASFQLARDGSRLLSGIEYEHITKQQTIARAWVLDLQEPEPVVRYQIERTLNRSFRVTEKIAPFAKLSTNADQAIIGWASYPGTTVLGQIREMELALTSFLLRK
;
A
#
# COMPACT_ATOMS: atom_id res chain seq x y z
N MET A 1 -17.33 -16.65 16.32
CA MET A 1 -16.27 -15.90 17.02
C MET A 1 -16.48 -15.98 18.52
N ILE A 2 -15.41 -16.23 19.27
CA ILE A 2 -15.41 -16.15 20.74
C ILE A 2 -15.42 -14.67 21.16
N LYS A 3 -16.34 -14.29 22.06
CA LYS A 3 -16.46 -12.92 22.58
C LYS A 3 -15.64 -12.79 23.88
N ARG A 4 -15.23 -11.57 24.25
CA ARG A 4 -14.64 -11.30 25.57
C ARG A 4 -15.65 -11.72 26.65
N GLY A 5 -15.18 -12.40 27.69
CA GLY A 5 -16.02 -12.98 28.74
C GLY A 5 -16.49 -14.42 28.51
N SER A 6 -16.31 -14.97 27.30
CA SER A 6 -16.58 -16.40 27.03
C SER A 6 -15.78 -17.29 27.98
N GLU A 7 -16.45 -18.33 28.50
CA GLU A 7 -15.80 -19.43 29.21
C GLU A 7 -15.15 -20.39 28.22
N LEU A 8 -13.88 -20.70 28.47
CA LEU A 8 -13.05 -21.58 27.69
C LEU A 8 -12.41 -22.63 28.62
N VAL A 9 -12.07 -23.78 28.05
CA VAL A 9 -11.45 -24.89 28.76
C VAL A 9 -10.13 -25.24 28.09
N LEU A 10 -9.04 -25.24 28.84
CA LEU A 10 -7.81 -25.89 28.44
C LEU A 10 -7.89 -27.38 28.78
N THR A 11 -7.43 -28.23 27.86
CA THR A 11 -7.17 -29.65 28.12
C THR A 11 -5.70 -29.93 27.82
N TYR A 12 -4.95 -30.28 28.87
CA TYR A 12 -3.53 -30.61 28.81
C TYR A 12 -3.32 -32.09 28.37
N PRO A 13 -2.10 -32.51 27.99
CA PRO A 13 -1.82 -33.90 27.59
C PRO A 13 -2.05 -34.95 28.69
N ASP A 14 -2.03 -34.54 29.96
CA ASP A 14 -2.34 -35.35 31.15
C ASP A 14 -3.85 -35.40 31.47
N ASP A 15 -4.71 -35.09 30.48
CA ASP A 15 -6.17 -34.93 30.58
C ASP A 15 -6.66 -33.88 31.61
N ARG A 16 -5.76 -33.17 32.29
CA ARG A 16 -6.10 -32.11 33.23
C ARG A 16 -6.84 -30.99 32.50
N LYS A 17 -7.97 -30.57 33.08
CA LYS A 17 -8.84 -29.53 32.51
C LYS A 17 -8.85 -28.28 33.38
N GLU A 18 -8.67 -27.13 32.75
CA GLU A 18 -8.69 -25.81 33.41
C GLU A 18 -9.70 -24.90 32.75
N ARG A 19 -10.68 -24.41 33.53
CA ARG A 19 -11.72 -23.50 33.07
C ARG A 19 -11.35 -22.07 33.41
N PHE A 20 -11.48 -21.16 32.44
CA PHE A 20 -11.26 -19.73 32.65
C PHE A 20 -12.18 -18.90 31.77
N ARG A 21 -12.37 -17.62 32.12
CA ARG A 21 -13.07 -16.66 31.25
C ARG A 21 -12.06 -15.80 30.51
N LEU A 22 -12.23 -15.66 29.19
CA LEU A 22 -11.35 -14.86 28.35
C LEU A 22 -11.45 -13.37 28.73
N ARG A 23 -10.37 -12.78 29.22
CA ARG A 23 -10.27 -11.36 29.63
C ARG A 23 -9.30 -10.60 28.72
N GLY A 24 -9.42 -9.27 28.70
CA GLY A 24 -8.57 -8.38 27.90
C GLY A 24 -9.00 -8.20 26.43
N LYS A 25 -8.16 -7.49 25.67
CA LYS A 25 -8.17 -7.42 24.20
C LYS A 25 -7.16 -8.45 23.66
N PRO A 26 -7.26 -8.92 22.41
CA PRO A 26 -6.21 -9.73 21.82
C PRO A 26 -4.89 -8.94 21.78
N LEU A 27 -3.78 -9.63 22.06
CA LEU A 27 -2.41 -9.13 21.93
C LEU A 27 -2.06 -8.88 20.45
N ASN A 28 -2.53 -9.75 19.56
CA ASN A 28 -2.27 -9.68 18.12
C ASN A 28 -3.43 -10.31 17.32
N ARG A 29 -3.56 -9.93 16.05
CA ARG A 29 -4.53 -10.47 15.08
C ARG A 29 -3.80 -10.88 13.81
N GLY A 30 -3.62 -12.18 13.64
CA GLY A 30 -3.09 -12.79 12.42
C GLY A 30 -4.17 -13.13 11.40
N ALA A 31 -3.74 -13.70 10.28
CA ALA A 31 -4.62 -14.18 9.20
C ALA A 31 -5.56 -15.29 9.67
N ASP A 32 -5.03 -16.28 10.41
CA ASP A 32 -5.77 -17.47 10.83
C ASP A 32 -6.48 -17.33 12.19
N GLY A 33 -6.04 -16.38 13.04
CA GLY A 33 -6.61 -16.24 14.38
C GLY A 33 -6.21 -14.99 15.17
N LEU A 34 -6.66 -14.95 16.41
CA LEU A 34 -6.39 -13.95 17.43
C LEU A 34 -5.49 -14.57 18.51
N ILE A 35 -4.49 -13.82 18.98
CA ILE A 35 -3.65 -14.23 20.11
C ILE A 35 -4.07 -13.44 21.35
N TYR A 36 -4.32 -14.11 22.46
CA TYR A 36 -4.64 -13.50 23.77
C TYR A 36 -3.62 -13.90 24.83
N ALA A 37 -3.40 -13.08 25.85
CA ALA A 37 -2.74 -13.51 27.08
C ALA A 37 -3.71 -14.38 27.91
N MET A 38 -3.21 -15.47 28.49
CA MET A 38 -3.96 -16.22 29.49
C MET A 38 -3.95 -15.46 30.83
N PRO A 39 -5.10 -15.28 31.51
CA PRO A 39 -5.12 -14.65 32.82
C PRO A 39 -4.31 -15.44 33.85
N GLY A 40 -3.35 -14.78 34.52
CA GLY A 40 -2.62 -15.35 35.65
C GLY A 40 -1.56 -16.42 35.31
N LYS A 41 -1.26 -16.67 34.03
CA LYS A 41 -0.24 -17.65 33.61
C LYS A 41 0.62 -17.12 32.45
N PRO A 42 1.89 -17.56 32.32
CA PRO A 42 2.76 -17.23 31.20
C PRO A 42 2.40 -18.05 29.94
N LEU A 43 1.12 -18.03 29.55
CA LEU A 43 0.60 -18.71 28.36
C LEU A 43 -0.10 -17.71 27.43
N ALA A 44 0.09 -17.91 26.13
CA ALA A 44 -0.65 -17.25 25.06
C ALA A 44 -1.71 -18.22 24.49
N LEU A 45 -2.83 -17.69 24.04
CA LEU A 45 -3.96 -18.46 23.51
C LEU A 45 -4.15 -18.08 22.04
N LYS A 46 -3.87 -18.99 21.09
CA LYS A 46 -4.20 -18.79 19.68
C LYS A 46 -5.62 -19.30 19.46
N ILE A 47 -6.55 -18.39 19.16
CA ILE A 47 -7.96 -18.66 18.90
C ILE A 47 -8.21 -18.44 17.41
N TYR A 48 -8.60 -19.48 16.67
CA TYR A 48 -8.83 -19.35 15.23
C TYR A 48 -10.09 -18.52 14.93
N HIS A 49 -10.11 -17.79 13.82
CA HIS A 49 -11.30 -17.01 13.43
C HIS A 49 -12.50 -17.92 13.10
N GLU A 50 -12.22 -19.05 12.44
CA GLU A 50 -13.18 -20.00 11.89
C GLU A 50 -12.70 -21.46 12.11
N PRO A 51 -12.59 -21.94 13.36
CA PRO A 51 -11.99 -23.25 13.68
C PRO A 51 -12.71 -24.45 13.04
N GLU A 52 -13.99 -24.30 12.69
CA GLU A 52 -14.82 -25.33 12.06
C GLU A 52 -14.44 -25.60 10.57
N LYS A 53 -13.70 -24.70 9.91
CA LYS A 53 -13.37 -24.81 8.48
C LYS A 53 -12.25 -25.79 8.16
N ASP A 54 -11.52 -26.22 9.17
CA ASP A 54 -10.37 -27.11 9.07
C ASP A 54 -10.48 -28.18 10.17
N PRO A 55 -11.24 -29.27 9.92
CA PRO A 55 -11.49 -30.31 10.91
C PRO A 55 -10.21 -31.05 11.33
N GLU A 56 -9.23 -31.15 10.44
CA GLU A 56 -7.96 -31.83 10.65
C GLU A 56 -7.05 -31.08 11.64
N ARG A 57 -7.20 -29.74 11.72
CA ARG A 57 -6.46 -28.87 12.65
C ARG A 57 -6.51 -29.35 14.10
N ARG A 58 -7.64 -29.88 14.58
CA ARG A 58 -7.73 -30.43 15.95
C ARG A 58 -6.80 -31.64 16.11
N GLY A 59 -6.84 -32.58 15.16
CA GLY A 59 -5.99 -33.77 15.15
C GLY A 59 -4.51 -33.44 15.05
N LYS A 60 -4.15 -32.46 14.21
CA LYS A 60 -2.78 -31.95 14.09
C LYS A 60 -2.26 -31.38 15.41
N ILE A 61 -3.02 -30.52 16.10
CA ILE A 61 -2.63 -30.01 17.41
C ILE A 61 -2.53 -31.14 18.45
N GLN A 62 -3.39 -32.16 18.41
CA GLN A 62 -3.27 -33.32 19.29
C GLN A 62 -1.96 -34.09 19.07
N GLN A 63 -1.52 -34.27 17.82
CA GLN A 63 -0.23 -34.90 17.51
C GLN A 63 0.96 -34.02 17.94
N MET A 64 0.87 -32.70 17.79
CA MET A 64 1.88 -31.77 18.34
C MET A 64 1.98 -31.85 19.87
N LEU A 65 0.85 -32.03 20.57
CA LEU A 65 0.84 -32.20 22.03
C LEU A 65 1.45 -33.53 22.48
N ALA A 66 1.32 -34.59 21.67
CA ALA A 66 1.92 -35.89 21.93
C ALA A 66 3.44 -35.93 21.65
N SER A 67 3.89 -35.22 20.61
CA SER A 67 5.30 -35.14 20.23
C SER A 67 5.81 -33.68 20.25
N PRO A 68 6.13 -33.12 21.43
CA PRO A 68 6.79 -31.82 21.52
C PRO A 68 8.31 -31.92 21.24
N PRO A 69 8.93 -30.89 20.64
CA PRO A 69 10.39 -30.83 20.50
C PRO A 69 11.07 -30.81 21.87
N ASP A 70 12.24 -31.43 21.98
CA ASP A 70 13.06 -31.27 23.18
C ASP A 70 13.68 -29.88 23.20
N ASP A 71 13.32 -29.10 24.21
CA ASP A 71 13.75 -27.73 24.39
C ASP A 71 14.23 -27.42 25.82
N GLN A 72 14.50 -28.46 26.62
CA GLN A 72 15.14 -28.34 27.94
C GLN A 72 14.46 -27.34 28.91
N GLY A 73 13.16 -27.06 28.71
CA GLY A 73 12.36 -26.11 29.49
C GLY A 73 12.56 -24.62 29.13
N LEU A 74 13.33 -24.30 28.09
CA LEU A 74 13.80 -22.93 27.82
C LEU A 74 12.86 -22.08 26.94
N THR A 75 11.81 -22.67 26.36
CA THR A 75 10.67 -21.95 25.73
C THR A 75 11.01 -21.24 24.41
N HIS A 76 11.76 -21.90 23.53
CA HIS A 76 12.15 -21.39 22.21
C HIS A 76 11.17 -21.72 21.08
N PHE A 77 10.05 -22.38 21.38
CA PHE A 77 9.01 -22.68 20.40
C PHE A 77 7.66 -22.19 20.93
N ALA A 78 6.88 -21.53 20.08
CA ALA A 78 5.45 -21.24 20.32
C ALA A 78 4.58 -22.51 20.15
N TRP A 79 5.05 -23.62 20.74
CA TRP A 79 4.48 -24.95 20.58
C TRP A 79 3.19 -25.11 21.40
N PRO A 80 2.19 -25.87 20.92
CA PRO A 80 1.01 -26.17 21.71
C PRO A 80 1.36 -26.90 23.02
N VAL A 81 0.76 -26.46 24.13
CA VAL A 81 0.86 -27.10 25.46
C VAL A 81 -0.50 -27.53 26.02
N ALA A 82 -1.60 -27.05 25.46
CA ALA A 82 -2.95 -27.55 25.72
C ALA A 82 -3.90 -27.25 24.56
N LEU A 83 -4.90 -28.12 24.35
CA LEU A 83 -6.05 -27.82 23.48
C LEU A 83 -6.92 -26.75 24.14
N LEU A 84 -7.47 -25.84 23.36
CA LEU A 84 -8.48 -24.88 23.80
C LEU A 84 -9.84 -25.25 23.21
N THR A 85 -10.82 -25.49 24.08
CA THR A 85 -12.22 -25.72 23.70
C THR A 85 -13.13 -24.65 24.30
N ASN A 86 -14.31 -24.45 23.70
CA ASN A 86 -15.36 -23.63 24.30
C ASN A 86 -16.13 -24.41 25.38
N SER A 87 -17.05 -23.74 26.09
CA SER A 87 -17.89 -24.37 27.12
C SER A 87 -18.77 -25.53 26.64
N LYS A 88 -18.94 -25.73 25.32
CA LYS A 88 -19.64 -26.86 24.70
C LYS A 88 -18.70 -28.00 24.25
N GLY A 89 -17.39 -27.89 24.51
CA GLY A 89 -16.39 -28.90 24.14
C GLY A 89 -15.88 -28.84 22.68
N ALA A 90 -16.39 -27.92 21.86
CA ALA A 90 -15.91 -27.73 20.49
C ALA A 90 -14.51 -27.09 20.50
N PHE A 91 -13.65 -27.55 19.59
CA PHE A 91 -12.27 -27.05 19.45
C PHE A 91 -12.27 -25.63 18.85
N VAL A 92 -11.43 -24.76 19.41
CA VAL A 92 -11.38 -23.35 18.99
C VAL A 92 -9.96 -22.80 18.83
N GLY A 93 -8.94 -23.58 19.19
CA GLY A 93 -7.56 -23.13 19.22
C GLY A 93 -6.68 -23.93 20.18
N TYR A 94 -5.57 -23.34 20.60
CA TYR A 94 -4.64 -23.95 21.56
C TYR A 94 -3.97 -22.90 22.46
N ALA A 95 -3.44 -23.36 23.58
CA ALA A 95 -2.50 -22.59 24.39
C ALA A 95 -1.05 -22.95 24.04
N MET A 96 -0.18 -21.94 24.07
CA MET A 96 1.27 -22.04 23.87
C MET A 96 1.97 -21.15 24.91
N PRO A 97 3.29 -21.26 25.12
CA PRO A 97 3.99 -20.37 26.03
C PRO A 97 3.90 -18.89 25.64
N LEU A 98 3.82 -18.00 26.63
CA LEU A 98 3.85 -16.55 26.42
C LEU A 98 5.31 -16.08 26.38
N LEU A 99 5.78 -15.75 25.19
CA LEU A 99 7.12 -15.25 24.96
C LEU A 99 7.30 -13.82 25.52
N PRO A 100 8.46 -13.47 26.13
CA PRO A 100 8.74 -12.14 26.64
C PRO A 100 9.06 -11.16 25.50
N MET A 101 8.02 -10.75 24.76
CA MET A 101 8.12 -9.93 23.53
C MET A 101 8.83 -8.57 23.70
N GLY A 102 9.10 -8.12 24.94
CA GLY A 102 9.87 -6.91 25.23
C GLY A 102 11.34 -7.01 24.81
N ASP A 103 11.95 -8.20 24.92
CA ASP A 103 13.39 -8.40 24.71
C ASP A 103 13.74 -9.04 23.36
N TYR A 104 12.71 -9.42 22.60
CA TYR A 104 12.81 -10.05 21.28
C TYR A 104 12.33 -9.12 20.16
N VAL A 105 12.79 -9.37 18.93
CA VAL A 105 12.31 -8.71 17.70
C VAL A 105 12.25 -9.71 16.55
N SER A 106 11.53 -9.40 15.46
CA SER A 106 11.63 -10.22 14.23
C SER A 106 13.07 -10.28 13.71
N LEU A 107 13.50 -11.47 13.31
CA LEU A 107 14.84 -11.72 12.75
C LEU A 107 15.07 -10.94 11.44
N ASP A 108 14.02 -10.57 10.69
CA ASP A 108 14.09 -9.64 9.54
C ASP A 108 14.85 -8.36 9.86
N LEU A 109 14.65 -7.84 11.08
CA LEU A 109 15.25 -6.58 11.54
C LEU A 109 16.74 -6.76 11.87
N LEU A 110 17.20 -7.97 12.19
CA LEU A 110 18.62 -8.24 12.45
C LEU A 110 19.45 -8.36 11.16
N LEU A 111 18.83 -8.78 10.05
CA LEU A 111 19.53 -9.11 8.80
C LEU A 111 20.36 -7.95 8.24
N ASN A 112 19.77 -6.76 8.12
CA ASN A 112 20.39 -5.60 7.47
C ASN A 112 20.47 -4.38 8.41
N ARG A 113 21.43 -3.50 8.15
CA ARG A 113 21.72 -2.31 8.96
C ARG A 113 20.50 -1.43 9.22
N LYS A 114 19.66 -1.14 8.22
CA LYS A 114 18.46 -0.30 8.40
C LYS A 114 17.44 -0.95 9.35
N GLY A 115 17.29 -2.28 9.28
CA GLY A 115 16.48 -3.04 10.23
C GLY A 115 17.01 -2.93 11.66
N ARG A 116 18.33 -3.03 11.82
CA ARG A 116 19.00 -2.94 13.12
C ARG A 116 18.89 -1.55 13.72
N GLU A 117 19.11 -0.51 12.91
CA GLU A 117 18.88 0.89 13.28
C GLU A 117 17.43 1.13 13.75
N LEU A 118 16.43 0.65 12.99
CA LEU A 118 15.00 0.77 13.34
C LEU A 118 14.66 0.05 14.67
N ALA A 119 15.22 -1.14 14.88
CA ALA A 119 14.99 -1.97 16.06
C ALA A 119 15.92 -1.66 17.25
N ARG A 120 16.81 -0.66 17.10
CA ARG A 120 17.88 -0.32 18.06
C ARG A 120 18.76 -1.52 18.46
N LEU A 121 19.00 -2.43 17.51
CA LEU A 121 19.87 -3.59 17.68
C LEU A 121 21.35 -3.21 17.54
N PRO A 122 22.27 -3.91 18.22
CA PRO A 122 23.69 -3.76 17.96
C PRO A 122 24.05 -4.12 16.51
N GLU A 123 24.90 -3.32 15.85
CA GLU A 123 25.51 -3.65 14.54
C GLU A 123 26.45 -4.88 14.59
N SER A 124 26.58 -5.48 15.77
CA SER A 124 27.46 -6.60 16.10
C SER A 124 27.35 -7.74 15.09
N ARG A 125 28.43 -8.01 14.35
CA ARG A 125 28.53 -9.22 13.52
C ARG A 125 28.61 -10.48 14.38
N ASN A 126 29.20 -10.39 15.58
CA ASN A 126 29.21 -11.48 16.56
C ASN A 126 27.78 -11.93 16.92
N LEU A 127 26.89 -10.99 17.27
CA LEU A 127 25.49 -11.25 17.58
C LEU A 127 24.76 -12.00 16.45
N ARG A 128 25.08 -11.68 15.19
CA ARG A 128 24.51 -12.34 14.01
C ARG A 128 25.05 -13.76 13.78
N VAL A 129 26.33 -14.02 14.11
CA VAL A 129 26.87 -15.39 14.12
C VAL A 129 26.20 -16.21 15.22
N THR A 130 26.04 -15.65 16.43
CA THR A 130 25.32 -16.30 17.54
C THR A 130 23.86 -16.60 17.18
N ALA A 131 23.16 -15.66 16.53
CA ALA A 131 21.81 -15.90 16.00
C ALA A 131 21.75 -17.00 14.94
N ALA A 132 22.76 -17.12 14.07
CA ALA A 132 22.83 -18.21 13.10
C ALA A 132 23.01 -19.58 13.78
N ILE A 133 23.88 -19.66 14.81
CA ILE A 133 24.09 -20.89 15.61
C ILE A 133 22.79 -21.30 16.31
N ASN A 134 22.13 -20.34 16.96
CA ASN A 134 20.92 -20.60 17.72
C ASN A 134 19.75 -20.99 16.80
N LEU A 135 19.59 -20.34 15.66
CA LEU A 135 18.63 -20.74 14.62
C LEU A 135 18.88 -22.17 14.12
N ALA A 136 20.11 -22.52 13.77
CA ALA A 136 20.46 -23.88 13.35
C ALA A 136 20.11 -24.90 14.45
N ARG A 137 20.35 -24.57 15.72
CA ARG A 137 19.95 -25.42 16.86
C ARG A 137 18.44 -25.63 16.94
N ARG A 138 17.61 -24.60 16.71
CA ARG A 138 16.14 -24.74 16.70
C ARG A 138 15.65 -25.64 15.58
N VAL A 139 16.23 -25.53 14.38
CA VAL A 139 15.86 -26.41 13.27
C VAL A 139 16.29 -27.85 13.55
N ALA A 140 17.47 -28.07 14.13
CA ALA A 140 17.95 -29.39 14.55
C ALA A 140 17.02 -30.05 15.60
N GLN A 141 16.60 -29.30 16.64
CA GLN A 141 15.66 -29.81 17.66
C GLN A 141 14.33 -30.27 17.04
N LEU A 142 13.81 -29.57 16.04
CA LEU A 142 12.60 -29.96 15.31
C LEU A 142 12.85 -31.16 14.38
N HIS A 143 13.96 -31.14 13.62
CA HIS A 143 14.33 -32.21 12.67
C HIS A 143 14.63 -33.53 13.37
N ALA A 144 15.20 -33.49 14.58
CA ALA A 144 15.44 -34.67 15.43
C ALA A 144 14.14 -35.37 15.88
N ARG A 145 13.01 -34.66 15.91
CA ARG A 145 11.66 -35.24 16.12
C ARG A 145 10.89 -35.50 14.82
N GLY A 146 11.53 -35.31 13.67
CA GLY A 146 10.91 -35.47 12.35
C GLY A 146 9.96 -34.32 11.92
N HIS A 147 9.81 -33.27 12.74
CA HIS A 147 9.02 -32.10 12.36
C HIS A 147 9.78 -31.25 11.34
N CYS A 148 9.04 -30.64 10.40
CA CYS A 148 9.59 -29.74 9.39
C CYS A 148 8.81 -28.42 9.39
N ILE A 149 9.49 -27.29 9.29
CA ILE A 149 8.88 -25.94 9.36
C ILE A 149 8.14 -25.62 8.05
N ILE A 150 8.70 -26.02 6.91
CA ILE A 150 8.27 -25.79 5.52
C ILE A 150 8.31 -24.31 5.11
N ASP A 151 7.63 -23.44 5.87
CA ASP A 151 7.61 -21.98 5.72
C ASP A 151 8.68 -21.28 6.57
N LEU A 152 9.91 -21.83 6.57
CA LEU A 152 11.02 -21.26 7.32
C LEU A 152 11.46 -19.93 6.71
N LYS A 153 11.15 -18.82 7.39
CA LYS A 153 11.48 -17.45 6.97
C LYS A 153 11.73 -16.54 8.18
N PRO A 154 12.52 -15.46 8.04
CA PRO A 154 12.84 -14.54 9.13
C PRO A 154 11.63 -13.93 9.85
N ALA A 155 10.50 -13.73 9.17
CA ALA A 155 9.28 -13.19 9.77
C ALA A 155 8.63 -14.14 10.81
N ASN A 156 8.89 -15.45 10.73
CA ASN A 156 8.41 -16.46 11.67
C ASN A 156 9.46 -16.78 12.76
N LEU A 157 10.53 -15.97 12.85
CA LEU A 157 11.62 -16.12 13.79
C LEU A 157 11.77 -14.84 14.61
N LEU A 158 11.82 -14.99 15.93
CA LEU A 158 12.14 -13.90 16.86
C LEU A 158 13.57 -14.09 17.37
N VAL A 159 14.29 -12.99 17.53
CA VAL A 159 15.68 -12.99 18.04
C VAL A 159 15.81 -12.07 19.25
N HIS A 160 16.48 -12.55 20.30
CA HIS A 160 16.74 -11.79 21.51
C HIS A 160 17.78 -10.68 21.23
N LYS A 161 17.43 -9.45 21.59
CA LYS A 161 18.17 -8.22 21.20
C LYS A 161 19.64 -8.21 21.61
N GLN A 162 20.00 -8.93 22.69
CA GLN A 162 21.34 -8.88 23.29
C GLN A 162 22.14 -10.18 23.15
N THR A 163 21.49 -11.35 23.25
CA THR A 163 22.17 -12.66 23.23
C THR A 163 22.14 -13.33 21.86
N GLY A 164 21.26 -12.90 20.96
CA GLY A 164 21.06 -13.58 19.68
C GLY A 164 20.42 -14.96 19.85
N ASP A 165 19.79 -15.27 20.98
CA ASP A 165 18.94 -16.45 21.06
C ASP A 165 17.72 -16.33 20.13
N VAL A 166 17.24 -17.46 19.61
CA VAL A 166 16.22 -17.51 18.55
C VAL A 166 15.05 -18.37 18.99
N VAL A 167 13.86 -17.79 18.84
CA VAL A 167 12.56 -18.39 19.15
C VAL A 167 11.75 -18.53 17.87
N VAL A 168 11.13 -19.69 17.66
CA VAL A 168 10.31 -19.96 16.47
C VAL A 168 8.83 -19.78 16.81
N VAL A 169 8.11 -19.05 15.96
CA VAL A 169 6.67 -18.78 16.12
C VAL A 169 5.83 -19.37 14.98
N ASP A 170 4.51 -19.39 15.15
CA ASP A 170 3.52 -19.92 14.19
C ASP A 170 3.67 -21.44 13.91
N CYS A 171 3.99 -22.20 14.96
CA CYS A 171 4.35 -23.63 14.89
C CYS A 171 3.23 -24.57 14.37
N ASP A 172 1.96 -24.17 14.41
CA ASP A 172 0.84 -24.96 13.89
C ASP A 172 0.79 -25.07 12.35
N GLY A 173 1.57 -24.24 11.65
CA GLY A 173 1.80 -24.36 10.20
C GLY A 173 2.70 -25.52 9.79
N PHE A 174 3.53 -26.04 10.71
CA PHE A 174 4.62 -26.99 10.41
C PHE A 174 4.11 -28.34 9.93
N ALA A 175 4.93 -29.09 9.20
CA ALA A 175 4.70 -30.52 8.98
C ALA A 175 5.14 -31.31 10.23
N ILE A 176 4.27 -32.19 10.72
CA ILE A 176 4.39 -32.87 12.01
C ILE A 176 4.48 -34.37 11.77
N GLN A 177 5.63 -34.97 12.11
CA GLN A 177 5.70 -36.40 12.35
C GLN A 177 4.88 -36.75 13.60
N GLY A 178 3.70 -37.36 13.39
CA GLY A 178 2.92 -38.00 14.44
C GLY A 178 3.28 -39.48 14.61
N ASP A 179 2.63 -40.15 15.55
CA ASP A 179 2.97 -41.53 15.94
C ASP A 179 2.68 -42.55 14.83
N GLN A 180 1.70 -42.27 13.97
CA GLN A 180 1.24 -43.19 12.90
C GLN A 180 1.39 -42.61 11.49
N GLN A 181 1.49 -41.28 11.34
CA GLN A 181 1.54 -40.64 10.03
C GLN A 181 2.26 -39.28 10.07
N PHE A 182 2.83 -38.89 8.94
CA PHE A 182 3.35 -37.55 8.70
C PHE A 182 2.21 -36.61 8.28
N ILE A 183 1.95 -35.57 9.06
CA ILE A 183 0.94 -34.55 8.76
C ILE A 183 1.63 -33.39 8.03
N PRO A 184 1.21 -33.02 6.82
CA PRO A 184 1.91 -31.99 6.03
C PRO A 184 1.81 -30.57 6.60
N GLY A 185 2.69 -29.71 6.09
CA GLY A 185 2.55 -28.25 6.14
C GLY A 185 1.81 -27.74 4.90
N HIS A 186 1.08 -26.63 5.02
CA HIS A 186 0.21 -26.09 3.95
C HIS A 186 0.66 -24.71 3.42
N GLN A 187 1.82 -24.23 3.87
CA GLN A 187 2.30 -22.88 3.56
C GLN A 187 3.81 -22.91 3.28
N TYR A 188 4.23 -22.00 2.41
CA TYR A 188 5.61 -21.65 2.14
C TYR A 188 5.69 -20.20 1.61
N THR A 189 6.87 -19.61 1.55
CA THR A 189 7.06 -18.22 1.11
C THR A 189 8.10 -18.13 0.00
N THR A 190 7.76 -17.43 -1.08
CA THR A 190 8.67 -17.18 -2.20
C THR A 190 9.92 -16.43 -1.76
N GLY A 191 11.07 -16.82 -2.31
CA GLY A 191 12.40 -16.43 -1.84
C GLY A 191 13.02 -17.46 -0.89
N TYR A 192 12.24 -18.40 -0.34
CA TYR A 192 12.74 -19.47 0.54
C TYR A 192 12.38 -20.88 0.04
N ILE A 193 11.65 -21.02 -1.08
CA ILE A 193 11.33 -22.33 -1.67
C ILE A 193 12.57 -22.88 -2.38
N ALA A 194 12.96 -24.10 -2.07
CA ALA A 194 14.14 -24.77 -2.63
C ALA A 194 14.04 -24.90 -4.17
N PRO A 195 15.17 -24.85 -4.91
CA PRO A 195 15.16 -24.86 -6.37
C PRO A 195 14.46 -26.09 -6.95
N GLU A 196 14.70 -27.27 -6.37
CA GLU A 196 14.06 -28.52 -6.78
C GLU A 196 12.53 -28.53 -6.56
N ALA A 197 12.05 -27.88 -5.48
CA ALA A 197 10.63 -27.76 -5.18
C ALA A 197 9.95 -26.78 -6.13
N TRP A 198 10.59 -25.63 -6.40
CA TRP A 198 10.08 -24.63 -7.34
C TRP A 198 10.04 -25.15 -8.78
N GLN A 199 11.11 -25.82 -9.24
CA GLN A 199 11.21 -26.37 -10.60
C GLN A 199 10.12 -27.42 -10.89
N ARG A 200 9.78 -28.26 -9.90
CA ARG A 200 8.73 -29.29 -10.05
C ARG A 200 7.31 -28.79 -9.80
N GLY A 201 7.14 -27.51 -9.44
CA GLY A 201 5.84 -26.95 -9.05
C GLY A 201 5.27 -27.58 -7.78
N ALA A 202 6.13 -27.98 -6.84
CA ALA A 202 5.77 -28.69 -5.63
C ALA A 202 4.73 -27.94 -4.79
N SER A 203 3.73 -28.62 -4.24
CA SER A 203 2.90 -28.03 -3.18
C SER A 203 3.61 -28.13 -1.82
N PRO A 204 3.27 -27.29 -0.83
CA PRO A 204 3.86 -27.36 0.52
C PRO A 204 3.75 -28.73 1.18
N GLU A 205 2.67 -29.47 0.88
CA GLU A 205 2.36 -30.77 1.47
C GLU A 205 3.35 -31.87 1.05
N GLU A 206 4.00 -31.71 -0.11
CA GLU A 206 4.99 -32.65 -0.63
C GLU A 206 6.42 -32.35 -0.13
N LEU A 207 6.58 -31.43 0.82
CA LEU A 207 7.87 -30.96 1.31
C LEU A 207 8.17 -31.48 2.72
N GLY A 208 9.47 -31.59 3.02
CA GLY A 208 10.00 -32.02 4.31
C GLY A 208 11.37 -31.39 4.55
N GLN A 209 12.21 -32.03 5.37
CA GLN A 209 13.52 -31.48 5.79
C GLN A 209 14.39 -30.88 4.67
N PRO A 210 14.46 -31.40 3.41
CA PRO A 210 15.25 -30.77 2.35
C PRO A 210 14.88 -29.30 2.08
N GLN A 211 13.59 -28.96 2.17
CA GLN A 211 13.07 -27.59 2.04
C GLN A 211 13.58 -26.70 3.18
N ASP A 212 13.45 -27.17 4.42
CA ASP A 212 13.95 -26.43 5.59
C ASP A 212 15.46 -26.22 5.55
N ARG A 213 16.24 -27.24 5.16
CA ARG A 213 17.70 -27.12 5.06
C ARG A 213 18.11 -26.05 4.03
N PHE A 214 17.30 -25.85 2.97
CA PHE A 214 17.54 -24.78 2.00
C PHE A 214 17.27 -23.42 2.62
N ALA A 215 16.08 -23.24 3.20
CA ALA A 215 15.67 -21.99 3.82
C ALA A 215 16.61 -21.60 5.00
N LEU A 216 17.04 -22.58 5.80
CA LEU A 216 18.03 -22.39 6.86
C LEU A 216 19.34 -21.85 6.31
N ALA A 217 19.89 -22.46 5.26
CA ALA A 217 21.11 -21.98 4.62
C ALA A 217 20.94 -20.56 4.05
N VAL A 218 19.78 -20.22 3.47
CA VAL A 218 19.45 -18.86 3.01
C VAL A 218 19.52 -17.85 4.16
N ILE A 219 18.88 -18.14 5.30
CA ILE A 219 18.81 -17.22 6.44
C ILE A 219 20.18 -17.08 7.13
N ILE A 220 20.93 -18.18 7.31
CA ILE A 220 22.32 -18.14 7.80
C ILE A 220 23.18 -17.29 6.87
N PHE A 221 23.05 -17.45 5.54
CA PHE A 221 23.77 -16.64 4.57
C PHE A 221 23.45 -15.14 4.74
N GLN A 222 22.16 -14.77 4.88
CA GLN A 222 21.75 -13.39 5.09
C GLN A 222 22.31 -12.80 6.40
N LEU A 223 22.25 -13.54 7.52
CA LEU A 223 22.80 -13.11 8.82
C LEU A 223 24.30 -12.82 8.74
N LEU A 224 25.07 -13.71 8.10
CA LEU A 224 26.52 -13.57 7.95
C LEU A 224 26.94 -12.52 6.88
N ASN A 225 26.00 -12.07 6.04
CA ASN A 225 26.29 -11.29 4.82
C ASN A 225 25.51 -9.96 4.69
N GLU A 226 25.23 -9.27 5.80
CA GLU A 226 24.50 -7.99 5.82
C GLU A 226 23.10 -8.02 5.16
N GLY A 227 22.41 -9.16 5.24
CA GLY A 227 21.06 -9.35 4.70
C GLY A 227 21.01 -9.63 3.20
N LEU A 228 22.16 -9.71 2.52
CA LEU A 228 22.21 -10.09 1.11
C LEU A 228 21.72 -11.52 0.92
N HIS A 229 20.77 -11.70 0.00
CA HIS A 229 20.28 -13.02 -0.37
C HIS A 229 21.32 -13.79 -1.22
N PRO A 230 21.49 -15.12 -1.08
CA PRO A 230 22.49 -15.89 -1.85
C PRO A 230 22.32 -15.84 -3.38
N TYR A 231 21.09 -15.56 -3.85
CA TYR A 231 20.73 -15.38 -5.27
C TYR A 231 20.59 -13.90 -5.69
N GLN A 232 20.97 -12.96 -4.82
CA GLN A 232 21.11 -11.54 -5.14
C GLN A 232 22.57 -11.22 -5.44
N GLY A 233 22.83 -10.46 -6.50
CA GLY A 233 24.18 -10.13 -6.97
C GLY A 233 24.12 -9.20 -8.18
N VAL A 234 25.27 -8.96 -8.82
CA VAL A 234 25.37 -8.09 -10.00
C VAL A 234 25.22 -8.94 -11.26
N PRO A 235 24.20 -8.73 -12.11
CA PRO A 235 24.05 -9.46 -13.37
C PRO A 235 25.27 -9.25 -14.30
N GLY A 236 25.62 -10.26 -15.08
CA GLY A 236 26.58 -10.09 -16.17
C GLY A 236 25.99 -9.27 -17.33
N ASP A 237 26.84 -8.57 -18.07
CA ASP A 237 26.42 -7.76 -19.22
C ASP A 237 25.59 -8.59 -20.22
N ARG A 238 24.44 -8.04 -20.63
CA ARG A 238 23.50 -8.62 -21.61
C ARG A 238 22.86 -9.97 -21.20
N GLN A 239 22.95 -10.40 -19.94
CA GLN A 239 22.36 -11.66 -19.51
C GLN A 239 20.92 -11.52 -19.01
N HIS A 240 20.03 -12.36 -19.54
CA HIS A 240 18.68 -12.50 -19.03
C HIS A 240 18.69 -13.35 -17.75
N ILE A 241 18.18 -12.79 -16.66
CA ILE A 241 17.93 -13.49 -15.39
C ILE A 241 16.53 -13.09 -14.87
N PRO A 242 15.88 -13.93 -14.04
CA PRO A 242 14.58 -13.60 -13.45
C PRO A 242 14.62 -12.32 -12.61
N SER A 243 13.54 -11.56 -12.64
CA SER A 243 13.42 -10.28 -11.93
C SER A 243 13.16 -10.45 -10.43
N ASP A 244 12.54 -11.56 -10.03
CA ASP A 244 12.28 -11.93 -8.64
C ASP A 244 13.34 -12.92 -8.12
N ILE A 245 13.42 -13.06 -6.79
CA ILE A 245 14.41 -13.94 -6.15
C ILE A 245 14.06 -15.42 -6.33
N GLN A 246 12.79 -15.81 -6.37
CA GLN A 246 12.38 -17.21 -6.46
C GLN A 246 12.67 -17.80 -7.84
N GLY A 247 12.48 -17.03 -8.91
CA GLY A 247 12.95 -17.40 -10.24
C GLY A 247 14.48 -17.58 -10.29
N ARG A 248 15.26 -16.71 -9.63
CA ARG A 248 16.73 -16.86 -9.56
C ARG A 248 17.17 -18.09 -8.78
N ILE A 249 16.43 -18.47 -7.72
CA ILE A 249 16.60 -19.76 -7.04
C ILE A 249 16.32 -20.89 -8.03
N GLY A 250 15.17 -20.87 -8.71
CA GLY A 250 14.78 -21.87 -9.73
C GLY A 250 15.77 -22.04 -10.88
N GLU A 251 16.48 -20.98 -11.28
CA GLU A 251 17.58 -21.05 -12.26
C GLU A 251 18.96 -21.40 -11.66
N ASN A 252 19.04 -21.76 -10.38
CA ASN A 252 20.27 -22.07 -9.63
C ASN A 252 21.35 -20.97 -9.72
N LEU A 253 20.93 -19.69 -9.73
CA LEU A 253 21.82 -18.53 -9.90
C LEU A 253 22.53 -18.12 -8.60
N TYR A 254 23.18 -19.07 -7.92
CA TYR A 254 23.97 -18.78 -6.72
C TYR A 254 25.22 -17.97 -7.09
N ALA A 255 25.34 -16.77 -6.51
CA ALA A 255 26.34 -15.78 -6.93
C ALA A 255 27.69 -15.90 -6.19
N TYR A 256 27.76 -16.60 -5.05
CA TYR A 256 28.85 -16.44 -4.08
C TYR A 256 29.77 -17.65 -3.89
N GLY A 257 29.55 -18.75 -4.63
CA GLY A 257 30.39 -19.94 -4.56
C GLY A 257 31.74 -19.77 -5.29
N ARG A 258 32.70 -20.64 -4.96
CA ARG A 258 34.00 -20.77 -5.66
C ARG A 258 33.85 -20.91 -7.18
N GLN A 259 32.79 -21.61 -7.60
CA GLN A 259 32.23 -21.54 -8.95
C GLN A 259 30.88 -20.83 -8.84
N SER A 260 30.84 -19.52 -9.10
CA SER A 260 29.57 -18.78 -9.16
C SER A 260 28.79 -19.15 -10.43
N SER A 261 27.50 -18.85 -10.48
CA SER A 261 26.80 -18.80 -11.76
C SER A 261 27.48 -17.77 -12.69
N GLY A 262 27.75 -18.16 -13.94
CA GLY A 262 28.31 -17.24 -14.94
C GLY A 262 27.37 -16.08 -15.31
N LYS A 263 26.09 -16.13 -14.87
CA LYS A 263 25.11 -15.08 -15.08
C LYS A 263 25.13 -13.96 -14.05
N ILE A 264 25.63 -14.21 -12.84
CA ILE A 264 25.53 -13.28 -11.71
C ILE A 264 26.78 -13.32 -10.84
N LYS A 265 27.42 -12.16 -10.70
CA LYS A 265 28.62 -11.95 -9.88
C LYS A 265 28.22 -11.60 -8.44
N PRO A 266 29.08 -11.89 -7.44
CA PRO A 266 28.88 -11.42 -6.07
C PRO A 266 28.57 -9.91 -5.98
N SER A 267 27.68 -9.51 -5.07
CA SER A 267 27.55 -8.10 -4.69
C SER A 267 28.89 -7.55 -4.16
N PRO A 268 29.34 -6.34 -4.57
CA PRO A 268 30.49 -5.66 -3.97
C PRO A 268 30.36 -5.48 -2.44
N TRP A 269 29.11 -5.41 -1.95
CA TRP A 269 28.76 -5.27 -0.54
C TRP A 269 28.70 -6.61 0.20
N SER A 270 29.20 -7.70 -0.38
CA SER A 270 29.18 -9.04 0.23
C SER A 270 30.44 -9.37 1.03
N LEU A 271 30.25 -9.89 2.24
CA LEU A 271 31.26 -10.37 3.18
C LEU A 271 31.69 -11.82 2.89
N HIS A 272 31.10 -12.51 1.89
CA HIS A 272 31.40 -13.91 1.58
C HIS A 272 32.90 -14.26 1.47
N ARG A 273 33.74 -13.32 1.02
CA ARG A 273 35.20 -13.51 0.92
C ARG A 273 35.90 -13.69 2.26
N ASP A 274 35.30 -13.22 3.35
CA ASP A 274 35.78 -13.39 4.72
C ASP A 274 35.31 -14.70 5.36
N PHE A 275 34.37 -15.44 4.76
CA PHE A 275 33.93 -16.71 5.34
C PHE A 275 35.09 -17.72 5.42
N PRO A 276 35.18 -18.50 6.53
CA PRO A 276 36.12 -19.60 6.63
C PRO A 276 35.72 -20.72 5.66
N GLU A 277 36.67 -21.59 5.34
CA GLU A 277 36.50 -22.57 4.27
C GLU A 277 35.34 -23.56 4.51
N SER A 278 35.12 -23.95 5.77
CA SER A 278 34.01 -24.81 6.18
C SER A 278 32.65 -24.18 5.89
N ILE A 279 32.45 -22.93 6.29
CA ILE A 279 31.22 -22.14 6.01
C ILE A 279 31.03 -21.91 4.51
N ALA A 280 32.10 -21.59 3.77
CA ALA A 280 32.04 -21.41 2.32
C ALA A 280 31.65 -22.72 1.60
N THR A 281 32.16 -23.86 2.07
CA THR A 281 31.82 -25.20 1.57
C THR A 281 30.36 -25.56 1.89
N ALA A 282 29.91 -25.35 3.13
CA ALA A 282 28.52 -25.60 3.54
C ALA A 282 27.50 -24.81 2.71
N PHE A 283 27.77 -23.53 2.40
CA PHE A 283 26.94 -22.76 1.47
C PHE A 283 27.01 -23.28 0.02
N HIS A 284 28.18 -23.66 -0.47
CA HIS A 284 28.34 -24.20 -1.83
C HIS A 284 27.54 -25.49 -2.02
N GLN A 285 27.61 -26.40 -1.05
CA GLN A 285 26.78 -27.60 -0.99
C GLN A 285 25.29 -27.23 -0.97
N SER A 286 24.89 -26.32 -0.06
CA SER A 286 23.48 -25.97 0.16
C SER A 286 22.75 -25.45 -1.07
N PHE A 287 23.42 -24.62 -1.87
CA PHE A 287 22.81 -23.88 -2.99
C PHE A 287 23.09 -24.48 -4.38
N ARG A 288 23.84 -25.60 -4.46
CA ARG A 288 24.15 -26.26 -5.75
C ARG A 288 23.86 -27.76 -5.79
N SER A 289 23.72 -28.44 -4.66
CA SER A 289 23.40 -29.87 -4.65
C SER A 289 22.36 -30.22 -3.58
N VAL A 290 21.18 -30.64 -4.03
CA VAL A 290 20.08 -31.10 -3.17
C VAL A 290 20.54 -32.21 -2.22
N ASN A 291 21.29 -33.18 -2.75
CA ASN A 291 21.69 -34.39 -2.04
C ASN A 291 22.82 -34.17 -1.02
N HIS A 292 23.58 -33.08 -1.13
CA HIS A 292 24.69 -32.76 -0.23
C HIS A 292 24.39 -31.58 0.70
N ARG A 293 23.15 -31.07 0.70
CA ARG A 293 22.73 -29.93 1.52
C ARG A 293 22.88 -30.28 3.01
N PRO A 294 23.74 -29.58 3.78
CA PRO A 294 23.99 -29.87 5.19
C PRO A 294 22.70 -29.89 6.01
N LYS A 295 22.66 -30.77 7.00
CA LYS A 295 21.61 -30.80 8.01
C LYS A 295 21.74 -29.61 8.97
N ALA A 296 20.74 -29.43 9.82
CA ALA A 296 20.76 -28.37 10.82
C ALA A 296 21.84 -28.62 11.89
N GLU A 297 22.11 -29.87 12.23
CA GLU A 297 23.18 -30.30 13.16
C GLU A 297 24.57 -29.96 12.58
N ASP A 298 24.80 -30.28 11.31
CA ASP A 298 26.04 -29.96 10.59
C ASP A 298 26.28 -28.43 10.58
N TRP A 299 25.22 -27.62 10.44
CA TRP A 299 25.30 -26.16 10.55
C TRP A 299 25.64 -25.70 11.97
N VAL A 300 25.08 -26.33 13.02
CA VAL A 300 25.43 -26.03 14.42
C VAL A 300 26.92 -26.29 14.68
N GLU A 301 27.43 -27.46 14.29
CA GLU A 301 28.85 -27.80 14.44
C GLU A 301 29.74 -26.81 13.66
N THR A 302 29.48 -26.65 12.37
CA THR A 302 30.27 -25.79 11.47
C THR A 302 30.31 -24.34 11.95
N LEU A 303 29.18 -23.79 12.43
CA LEU A 303 29.11 -22.42 12.94
C LEU A 303 29.79 -22.28 14.31
N ASN A 304 29.75 -23.29 15.19
CA ASN A 304 30.48 -23.26 16.47
C ASN A 304 32.00 -23.31 16.27
N GLU A 305 32.50 -24.18 15.38
CA GLU A 305 33.94 -24.20 15.06
C GLU A 305 34.39 -22.90 14.37
N ALA A 306 33.55 -22.34 13.49
CA ALA A 306 33.79 -21.00 12.96
C ALA A 306 33.78 -19.93 14.08
N TYR A 307 32.89 -20.02 15.07
CA TYR A 307 32.83 -19.05 16.17
C TYR A 307 34.12 -19.00 17.00
N LYS A 308 34.75 -20.15 17.28
CA LYS A 308 36.03 -20.23 18.01
C LYS A 308 37.17 -19.45 17.33
N THR A 309 37.10 -19.28 16.01
CA THR A 309 38.12 -18.56 15.22
C THR A 309 37.72 -17.13 14.85
N LEU A 310 36.58 -16.64 15.33
CA LEU A 310 36.07 -15.31 15.03
C LEU A 310 36.88 -14.22 15.75
N ARG A 311 37.53 -13.34 14.99
CA ARG A 311 38.38 -12.25 15.47
C ARG A 311 37.57 -10.96 15.62
N PHE A 312 37.75 -10.23 16.71
CA PHE A 312 37.15 -8.92 16.94
C PHE A 312 38.04 -7.78 16.41
N CYS A 313 37.44 -6.74 15.85
CA CYS A 313 38.19 -5.61 15.32
C CYS A 313 38.61 -4.61 16.41
N ARG A 314 39.91 -4.26 16.44
CA ARG A 314 40.45 -3.23 17.34
C ARG A 314 39.89 -1.82 17.08
N LYS A 315 39.40 -1.52 15.86
CA LYS A 315 38.86 -0.19 15.49
C LYS A 315 37.38 -0.01 15.84
N ASN A 316 36.58 -1.08 15.80
CA ASN A 316 35.15 -1.03 16.10
C ASN A 316 34.70 -2.36 16.72
N ARG A 317 34.26 -2.31 17.98
CA ARG A 317 33.81 -3.46 18.78
C ARG A 317 32.63 -4.23 18.19
N HIS A 318 31.87 -3.63 17.27
CA HIS A 318 30.75 -4.28 16.58
C HIS A 318 31.22 -5.08 15.35
N HIS A 319 32.45 -4.91 14.89
CA HIS A 319 33.02 -5.64 13.77
C HIS A 319 33.71 -6.93 14.24
N ALA A 320 33.33 -8.05 13.64
CA ALA A 320 33.96 -9.36 13.82
C ALA A 320 34.20 -10.00 12.44
N PHE A 321 35.24 -10.81 12.29
CA PHE A 321 35.73 -11.34 11.00
C PHE A 321 36.63 -12.56 11.20
N TRP A 322 36.88 -13.36 10.14
CA TRP A 322 37.66 -14.60 10.25
C TRP A 322 39.05 -14.50 9.62
N LYS A 323 39.20 -13.70 8.54
CA LYS A 323 40.50 -13.54 7.85
C LYS A 323 41.39 -12.50 8.52
N ASP A 324 42.43 -12.03 7.84
CA ASP A 324 43.46 -11.19 8.47
C ASP A 324 43.09 -9.71 8.55
N ASN A 325 42.26 -9.24 7.62
CA ASN A 325 41.82 -7.84 7.55
C ASN A 325 40.31 -7.73 7.81
N CYS A 326 39.92 -6.75 8.63
CA CYS A 326 38.51 -6.48 8.92
C CYS A 326 37.77 -5.99 7.64
N PRO A 327 36.86 -6.79 7.06
CA PRO A 327 36.19 -6.47 5.80
C PRO A 327 35.15 -5.35 5.93
N LEU A 328 34.73 -5.05 7.17
CA LEU A 328 33.78 -3.98 7.48
C LEU A 328 34.48 -2.61 7.48
N CYS A 329 35.59 -2.48 8.22
CA CYS A 329 36.41 -1.26 8.18
C CYS A 329 36.98 -0.97 6.78
N GLY A 330 37.33 -2.01 6.02
CA GLY A 330 37.79 -1.87 4.64
C GLY A 330 36.75 -1.29 3.67
N ARG A 331 35.46 -1.25 4.05
CA ARG A 331 34.39 -0.58 3.27
C ARG A 331 34.19 0.86 3.66
N GLU A 332 34.31 1.17 4.96
CA GLU A 332 34.22 2.54 5.49
C GLU A 332 35.32 3.44 4.89
N SER A 333 36.48 2.86 4.54
CA SER A 333 37.57 3.54 3.84
C SER A 333 37.42 3.67 2.31
N VAL A 334 36.35 3.12 1.70
CA VAL A 334 36.12 3.25 0.25
C VAL A 334 35.27 4.49 -0.02
N GLU A 335 35.94 5.61 -0.28
CA GLU A 335 35.30 6.71 -1.02
C GLU A 335 34.77 6.16 -2.35
N ILE A 336 33.45 6.13 -2.50
CA ILE A 336 32.83 5.88 -3.81
C ILE A 336 33.05 7.15 -4.65
N LYS A 337 34.22 7.25 -5.30
CA LYS A 337 34.46 8.25 -6.36
C LYS A 337 33.58 7.91 -7.56
N VAL A 338 32.32 8.33 -7.49
CA VAL A 338 31.42 8.40 -8.64
C VAL A 338 32.10 9.29 -9.66
N LYS A 339 32.59 8.70 -10.76
CA LYS A 339 33.15 9.47 -11.86
C LYS A 339 32.05 10.41 -12.37
N LYS A 340 32.21 11.72 -12.15
CA LYS A 340 31.39 12.74 -12.83
C LYS A 340 31.40 12.42 -14.34
N PRO A 341 30.26 12.45 -15.04
CA PRO A 341 30.23 12.20 -16.47
C PRO A 341 31.21 13.14 -17.16
N GLN A 342 32.23 12.59 -17.84
CA GLN A 342 33.14 13.41 -18.62
C GLN A 342 32.33 14.07 -19.74
N ARG A 343 32.27 15.41 -19.73
CA ARG A 343 31.72 16.19 -20.84
C ARG A 343 32.43 15.75 -22.12
N ARG A 344 31.68 15.16 -23.07
CA ARG A 344 32.20 14.89 -24.41
C ARG A 344 32.50 16.24 -25.08
N PRO A 345 33.64 16.39 -25.79
CA PRO A 345 33.89 17.58 -26.59
C PRO A 345 32.83 17.70 -27.69
N GLU A 346 32.37 18.93 -27.96
CA GLU A 346 31.46 19.20 -29.08
C GLU A 346 32.11 18.83 -30.41
N ARG A 347 31.51 17.86 -31.11
CA ARG A 347 31.87 17.59 -32.51
C ARG A 347 31.15 18.58 -33.41
N LYS A 348 31.92 19.44 -34.08
CA LYS A 348 31.45 20.38 -35.11
C LYS A 348 30.61 19.64 -36.16
N ARG A 349 29.44 20.21 -36.50
CA ARG A 349 28.53 19.70 -37.54
C ARG A 349 29.20 19.76 -38.93
N HIS A 350 29.31 18.62 -39.61
CA HIS A 350 29.45 18.59 -41.07
C HIS A 350 28.11 18.22 -41.74
N LYS A 351 27.83 18.82 -42.91
CA LYS A 351 26.60 18.66 -43.69
C LYS A 351 26.79 17.65 -44.84
N ARG A 352 25.63 17.10 -45.30
CA ARG A 352 25.33 16.43 -46.59
C ARG A 352 25.72 14.94 -46.76
N GLY A 353 24.87 14.24 -47.50
CA GLY A 353 25.09 12.91 -48.08
C GLY A 353 23.89 11.96 -47.86
N ALA A 354 23.20 11.56 -48.92
CA ALA A 354 22.12 10.57 -48.88
C ALA A 354 22.41 9.42 -49.85
N THR A 355 22.29 8.16 -49.42
CA THR A 355 22.25 6.99 -50.31
C THR A 355 21.71 5.72 -49.63
N THR A 356 20.77 5.06 -50.36
CA THR A 356 20.40 3.62 -50.43
C THR A 356 20.07 2.74 -49.18
N PRO A 357 19.14 1.75 -49.32
CA PRO A 357 18.74 0.84 -48.23
C PRO A 357 19.65 -0.41 -48.12
N ASN A 358 19.65 -1.05 -46.95
CA ASN A 358 20.51 -2.18 -46.61
C ASN A 358 19.89 -3.56 -46.96
N PRO A 359 20.54 -4.41 -47.79
CA PRO A 359 20.05 -5.76 -48.14
C PRO A 359 19.75 -6.70 -46.95
N TYR A 360 20.39 -6.49 -45.79
CA TYR A 360 20.22 -7.30 -44.59
C TYR A 360 18.77 -7.35 -44.08
N GLN A 361 17.96 -6.31 -44.34
CA GLN A 361 16.56 -6.26 -43.92
C GLN A 361 15.64 -7.19 -44.72
N GLN A 362 15.96 -7.51 -45.98
CA GLN A 362 15.17 -8.44 -46.80
C GLN A 362 15.40 -9.90 -46.40
N GLN A 363 16.62 -10.25 -46.00
CA GLN A 363 17.01 -11.62 -45.63
C GLN A 363 16.38 -12.05 -44.28
N LEU A 364 16.18 -11.10 -43.37
CA LEU A 364 15.50 -11.33 -42.09
C LEU A 364 14.00 -11.66 -42.28
N ALA A 365 13.31 -10.98 -43.21
CA ALA A 365 11.88 -11.20 -43.49
C ALA A 365 11.59 -12.61 -44.03
N GLN A 366 12.45 -13.14 -44.92
CA GLN A 366 12.29 -14.49 -45.49
C GLN A 366 12.48 -15.61 -44.46
N THR A 367 13.30 -15.37 -43.43
CA THR A 367 13.55 -16.36 -42.37
C THR A 367 12.35 -16.48 -41.43
N ILE A 368 11.70 -15.36 -41.11
CA ILE A 368 10.50 -15.32 -40.24
C ILE A 368 9.32 -16.07 -40.90
N ALA A 369 9.16 -15.97 -42.22
CA ALA A 369 8.10 -16.67 -42.94
C ALA A 369 8.19 -18.22 -42.84
N ARG A 370 9.40 -18.78 -42.83
CA ARG A 370 9.60 -20.24 -42.73
C ARG A 370 9.28 -20.80 -41.36
N ALA A 371 9.57 -20.06 -40.29
CA ALA A 371 9.21 -20.45 -38.92
C ALA A 371 7.68 -20.55 -38.73
N TYR A 372 6.91 -19.75 -39.49
CA TYR A 372 5.45 -19.69 -39.40
C TYR A 372 4.73 -20.91 -40.00
N GLN A 373 5.36 -21.63 -40.93
CA GLN A 373 4.75 -22.81 -41.56
C GLN A 373 4.88 -24.10 -40.73
N ALA A 374 5.82 -24.16 -39.78
CA ALA A 374 6.02 -25.32 -38.92
C ALA A 374 4.95 -25.48 -37.80
N GLN A 375 4.05 -24.51 -37.64
CA GLN A 375 3.04 -24.47 -36.56
C GLN A 375 1.70 -25.15 -36.90
N ASN A 376 1.50 -25.69 -38.11
CA ASN A 376 0.15 -25.97 -38.65
C ASN A 376 -0.25 -27.46 -38.83
N ASN A 377 0.37 -28.43 -38.14
CA ASN A 377 -0.07 -29.84 -38.16
C ASN A 377 -0.61 -30.33 -36.79
N PRO A 378 -1.85 -30.87 -36.71
CA PRO A 378 -2.48 -31.36 -35.46
C PRO A 378 -2.20 -32.86 -35.15
N PRO A 379 -2.57 -33.39 -33.95
CA PRO A 379 -1.93 -34.55 -33.33
C PRO A 379 -2.75 -35.86 -33.31
N ALA A 380 -2.14 -36.94 -32.81
CA ALA A 380 -2.78 -38.22 -32.48
C ALA A 380 -3.25 -38.32 -31.00
N SER A 381 -4.12 -39.30 -30.71
CA SER A 381 -4.94 -39.52 -29.49
C SER A 381 -4.18 -40.06 -28.25
N ALA A 382 -4.72 -40.18 -27.03
CA ALA A 382 -6.10 -40.09 -26.46
C ALA A 382 -6.08 -39.36 -25.07
N GLY A 383 -7.12 -39.31 -24.19
CA GLY A 383 -8.44 -39.98 -24.09
C GLY A 383 -9.38 -39.28 -23.06
N ASN A 384 -10.20 -40.02 -22.28
CA ASN A 384 -11.26 -39.47 -21.38
C ASN A 384 -11.42 -40.23 -20.04
N SER A 385 -11.92 -39.55 -18.97
CA SER A 385 -12.96 -40.14 -18.09
C SER A 385 -13.81 -39.16 -17.22
N SER A 386 -15.10 -39.50 -17.19
CA SER A 386 -16.36 -38.91 -16.72
C SER A 386 -16.60 -38.39 -15.27
N PHE A 387 -15.61 -38.07 -14.42
CA PHE A 387 -15.92 -37.81 -12.98
C PHE A 387 -16.66 -36.47 -12.66
N PHE A 388 -16.58 -35.46 -13.52
CA PHE A 388 -16.86 -34.06 -13.14
C PHE A 388 -18.33 -33.58 -13.13
N LYS A 389 -19.33 -34.41 -13.46
CA LYS A 389 -20.73 -33.93 -13.63
C LYS A 389 -21.61 -33.98 -12.37
N VAL A 390 -21.20 -34.65 -11.29
CA VAL A 390 -22.06 -34.87 -10.10
C VAL A 390 -21.84 -33.83 -9.00
N VAL A 391 -20.61 -33.33 -8.83
CA VAL A 391 -20.23 -32.44 -7.70
C VAL A 391 -20.82 -31.02 -7.84
N SER A 392 -21.03 -30.54 -9.06
CA SER A 392 -21.47 -29.16 -9.33
C SER A 392 -22.91 -28.84 -8.91
N VAL A 393 -23.78 -29.84 -8.78
CA VAL A 393 -25.21 -29.65 -8.47
C VAL A 393 -25.44 -29.44 -6.97
N LEU A 394 -24.73 -30.19 -6.11
CA LEU A 394 -24.91 -30.12 -4.65
C LEU A 394 -24.38 -28.83 -4.04
N PHE A 395 -23.32 -28.23 -4.62
CA PHE A 395 -22.69 -27.01 -4.10
C PHE A 395 -23.59 -25.76 -4.23
N ALA A 396 -24.48 -25.73 -5.23
CA ALA A 396 -25.40 -24.61 -5.46
C ALA A 396 -26.49 -24.50 -4.39
N VAL A 397 -26.95 -25.63 -3.83
CA VAL A 397 -28.06 -25.68 -2.86
C VAL A 397 -27.62 -25.17 -1.48
N PHE A 398 -26.42 -25.56 -1.03
CA PHE A 398 -25.88 -25.14 0.28
C PHE A 398 -25.64 -23.63 0.38
N LEU A 399 -25.22 -22.97 -0.71
CA LEU A 399 -24.98 -21.53 -0.75
C LEU A 399 -26.26 -20.70 -0.60
N ALA A 400 -27.41 -21.21 -1.08
CA ALA A 400 -28.68 -20.50 -0.97
C ALA A 400 -29.22 -20.48 0.48
N VAL A 401 -29.09 -21.59 1.21
CA VAL A 401 -29.59 -21.72 2.59
C VAL A 401 -28.72 -20.97 3.60
N GLY A 402 -27.40 -20.95 3.40
CA GLY A 402 -26.50 -20.18 4.27
C GLY A 402 -26.72 -18.66 4.21
N TYR A 403 -27.19 -18.13 3.08
CA TYR A 403 -27.38 -16.70 2.87
C TYR A 403 -28.62 -16.15 3.59
N THR A 404 -29.72 -16.91 3.65
CA THR A 404 -30.97 -16.49 4.31
C THR A 404 -30.86 -16.49 5.84
N VAL A 405 -30.16 -17.47 6.44
CA VAL A 405 -29.92 -17.52 7.89
C VAL A 405 -29.05 -16.35 8.37
N HIS A 406 -28.08 -15.90 7.55
CA HIS A 406 -27.21 -14.77 7.89
C HIS A 406 -27.97 -13.43 7.99
N LEU A 407 -28.98 -13.23 7.14
CA LEU A 407 -29.79 -12.00 7.13
C LEU A 407 -30.73 -11.88 8.36
N TYR A 408 -31.17 -13.00 8.93
CA TYR A 408 -32.04 -12.98 10.11
C TYR A 408 -31.27 -12.63 11.41
N GLY A 409 -29.98 -12.97 11.48
CA GLY A 409 -29.14 -12.74 12.66
C GLY A 409 -28.66 -11.31 12.88
N GLU A 410 -28.57 -10.47 11.84
CA GLU A 410 -28.14 -9.07 12.00
C GLU A 410 -29.21 -8.18 12.67
N HIS A 411 -30.49 -8.58 12.65
CA HIS A 411 -31.59 -7.74 13.14
C HIS A 411 -31.74 -7.74 14.67
N THR A 412 -31.48 -8.87 15.33
CA THR A 412 -31.58 -9.02 16.80
C THR A 412 -30.41 -8.37 17.52
N ASP A 413 -29.18 -8.58 17.02
CA ASP A 413 -27.93 -8.01 17.55
C ASP A 413 -27.93 -6.46 17.52
N ARG A 414 -28.83 -5.81 16.77
CA ARG A 414 -28.97 -4.34 16.71
C ARG A 414 -29.75 -3.77 17.91
N ALA A 415 -30.68 -4.52 18.49
CA ALA A 415 -31.52 -4.07 19.60
C ALA A 415 -30.78 -4.08 20.95
N GLU A 416 -29.95 -5.10 21.22
CA GLU A 416 -29.16 -5.17 22.48
C GLU A 416 -28.10 -4.07 22.57
N ARG A 417 -27.47 -3.70 21.45
CA ARG A 417 -26.44 -2.65 21.42
C ARG A 417 -26.97 -1.27 21.84
N ILE A 418 -28.25 -0.99 21.63
CA ILE A 418 -28.88 0.27 22.06
C ILE A 418 -29.04 0.29 23.59
N LYS A 419 -29.50 -0.81 24.19
CA LYS A 419 -29.64 -0.95 25.65
C LYS A 419 -28.31 -0.88 26.40
N GLU A 420 -27.25 -1.44 25.81
CA GLU A 420 -25.92 -1.41 26.43
C GLU A 420 -25.29 0.00 26.40
N GLN A 421 -25.61 0.82 25.39
CA GLN A 421 -25.16 2.22 25.35
C GLN A 421 -25.86 3.10 26.41
N GLN A 422 -27.12 2.82 26.75
CA GLN A 422 -27.84 3.56 27.80
C GLN A 422 -27.23 3.30 29.20
N ARG A 423 -26.97 2.03 29.55
CA ARG A 423 -26.31 1.67 30.82
C ARG A 423 -24.92 2.27 31.00
N MET A 424 -24.17 2.47 29.90
CA MET A 424 -22.84 3.10 29.96
C MET A 424 -22.89 4.62 30.12
N ALA A 425 -24.03 5.27 29.85
CA ALA A 425 -24.22 6.68 30.19
C ALA A 425 -24.47 6.83 31.70
N GLU A 426 -25.41 6.06 32.25
CA GLU A 426 -25.78 6.05 33.68
C GLU A 426 -24.57 5.71 34.59
N ALA A 427 -23.70 4.78 34.17
CA ALA A 427 -22.52 4.40 34.92
C ALA A 427 -21.42 5.48 35.01
N ASN A 428 -21.48 6.54 34.19
CA ASN A 428 -20.48 7.60 34.16
C ASN A 428 -20.80 8.77 35.11
N GLU A 429 -22.03 8.87 35.63
CA GLU A 429 -22.48 9.96 36.51
C GLU A 429 -22.11 9.73 38.00
N SER A 430 -21.60 8.55 38.37
CA SER A 430 -21.52 8.09 39.77
C SER A 430 -20.12 8.06 40.41
N LYS A 431 -19.10 8.73 39.84
CA LYS A 431 -17.73 8.73 40.38
C LYS A 431 -17.29 10.09 40.96
N PRO A 432 -16.79 10.14 42.22
CA PRO A 432 -16.16 11.33 42.78
C PRO A 432 -14.89 11.71 42.02
N GLU A 433 -14.68 13.01 41.84
CA GLU A 433 -13.66 13.54 40.94
C GLU A 433 -12.30 13.71 41.62
N SER A 434 -11.33 12.84 41.28
CA SER A 434 -9.93 13.09 41.57
C SER A 434 -9.44 14.36 40.85
N PRO A 435 -8.57 15.20 41.44
CA PRO A 435 -8.08 16.41 40.77
C PRO A 435 -7.39 16.04 39.46
N LYS A 436 -8.09 16.31 38.35
CA LYS A 436 -7.50 16.20 37.02
C LYS A 436 -6.37 17.23 36.98
N ALA A 437 -5.16 16.80 36.64
CA ALA A 437 -4.20 17.74 36.05
C ALA A 437 -4.97 18.50 34.97
N PRO A 438 -4.94 19.85 34.96
CA PRO A 438 -5.82 20.62 34.10
C PRO A 438 -5.63 20.10 32.68
N LYS A 439 -6.73 19.58 32.10
CA LYS A 439 -6.77 19.44 30.65
C LYS A 439 -6.36 20.81 30.13
N PRO A 440 -5.40 20.92 29.20
CA PRO A 440 -5.22 22.20 28.52
C PRO A 440 -6.61 22.58 28.04
N GLU A 441 -7.12 23.73 28.51
CA GLU A 441 -8.41 24.21 28.05
C GLU A 441 -8.31 24.19 26.53
N PRO A 442 -9.29 23.59 25.81
CA PRO A 442 -9.33 23.78 24.38
C PRO A 442 -9.45 25.28 24.22
N LYS A 443 -8.35 25.94 23.82
CA LYS A 443 -8.32 27.38 23.59
C LYS A 443 -9.57 27.66 22.78
N SER A 444 -10.43 28.54 23.25
CA SER A 444 -11.64 28.89 22.52
C SER A 444 -11.22 29.74 21.32
N TYR A 445 -10.63 29.08 20.32
CA TYR A 445 -10.45 29.59 18.98
C TYR A 445 -11.82 30.09 18.55
N GLY A 446 -11.93 31.40 18.38
CA GLY A 446 -13.19 32.13 18.41
C GLY A 446 -14.05 31.91 17.17
N TRP A 447 -14.57 30.70 16.98
CA TRP A 447 -15.50 30.33 15.91
C TRP A 447 -16.88 30.93 16.18
N ARG A 448 -16.99 32.27 16.12
CA ARG A 448 -18.24 32.97 16.41
C ARG A 448 -19.29 32.86 15.31
N GLU A 449 -18.91 32.55 14.08
CA GLU A 449 -19.84 32.49 12.94
C GLU A 449 -19.65 31.23 12.09
N PHE A 450 -20.35 30.16 12.48
CA PHE A 450 -20.71 29.12 11.53
C PHE A 450 -21.83 29.68 10.65
N GLY A 451 -21.54 29.91 9.36
CA GLY A 451 -22.57 30.25 8.38
C GLY A 451 -23.73 29.25 8.41
N PRO A 452 -24.97 29.69 8.16
CA PRO A 452 -26.14 28.82 8.25
C PRO A 452 -25.97 27.55 7.41
N ARG A 453 -26.53 26.45 7.92
CA ARG A 453 -26.62 25.20 7.17
C ARG A 453 -27.42 25.44 5.90
N ALA A 454 -26.78 25.21 4.75
CA ALA A 454 -27.45 25.35 3.46
C ALA A 454 -28.59 24.32 3.34
N THR A 455 -29.75 24.76 2.87
CA THR A 455 -30.87 23.87 2.61
C THR A 455 -30.58 23.02 1.37
N GLY A 456 -30.55 21.71 1.55
CA GLY A 456 -30.44 20.76 0.43
C GLY A 456 -31.70 20.80 -0.44
N ILE A 457 -31.51 20.93 -1.75
CA ILE A 457 -32.60 21.05 -2.74
C ILE A 457 -32.87 19.76 -3.51
N SER A 458 -31.93 18.81 -3.54
CA SER A 458 -32.17 17.44 -4.00
C SER A 458 -31.25 16.49 -3.26
N VAL A 459 -31.78 15.32 -2.91
CA VAL A 459 -31.04 14.22 -2.30
C VAL A 459 -31.12 13.04 -3.26
N HIS A 460 -29.97 12.65 -3.80
CA HIS A 460 -29.83 11.42 -4.55
C HIS A 460 -29.26 10.32 -3.66
N GLN A 461 -29.82 9.11 -3.76
CA GLN A 461 -29.26 7.90 -3.18
C GLN A 461 -29.59 6.74 -4.11
N SER A 462 -28.57 6.07 -4.62
CA SER A 462 -28.73 4.92 -5.52
C SER A 462 -27.79 3.78 -5.12
N LYS A 463 -28.28 2.55 -5.33
CA LYS A 463 -27.52 1.32 -5.11
C LYS A 463 -27.27 0.64 -6.44
N HIS A 464 -26.03 0.22 -6.66
CA HIS A 464 -25.58 -0.39 -7.90
C HIS A 464 -24.91 -1.73 -7.59
N THR A 465 -25.37 -2.79 -8.25
CA THR A 465 -24.75 -4.11 -8.13
C THR A 465 -23.40 -4.11 -8.83
N LEU A 466 -22.33 -4.19 -8.05
CA LEU A 466 -20.97 -4.38 -8.54
C LEU A 466 -20.82 -5.82 -9.09
N PRO A 467 -20.10 -6.01 -10.21
CA PRO A 467 -19.91 -7.33 -10.81
C PRO A 467 -19.20 -8.30 -9.86
N LYS A 468 -19.60 -9.58 -9.94
CA LYS A 468 -18.96 -10.67 -9.18
C LYS A 468 -17.49 -10.80 -9.60
N SER A 469 -16.56 -10.73 -8.64
CA SER A 469 -15.14 -10.92 -8.94
C SER A 469 -14.84 -12.37 -9.28
N GLN A 470 -14.35 -12.60 -10.49
CA GLN A 470 -13.92 -13.90 -10.99
C GLN A 470 -12.40 -14.14 -10.80
N ALA A 471 -11.73 -13.41 -9.90
CA ALA A 471 -10.27 -13.43 -9.75
C ALA A 471 -9.68 -14.83 -9.44
N LEU A 472 -10.49 -15.73 -8.88
CA LEU A 472 -10.14 -17.11 -8.52
C LEU A 472 -10.66 -18.17 -9.52
N LEU A 473 -11.38 -17.80 -10.58
CA LEU A 473 -11.79 -18.77 -11.61
C LEU A 473 -10.58 -19.24 -12.42
N SER A 474 -10.57 -20.51 -12.83
CA SER A 474 -9.56 -21.04 -13.75
C SER A 474 -9.61 -20.33 -15.12
N PRO A 475 -8.51 -20.31 -15.90
CA PRO A 475 -8.52 -19.77 -17.26
C PRO A 475 -9.54 -20.44 -18.19
N ALA A 476 -9.92 -21.69 -17.92
CA ALA A 476 -10.93 -22.43 -18.69
C ALA A 476 -12.37 -21.96 -18.38
N GLU A 477 -12.70 -21.71 -17.11
CA GLU A 477 -14.02 -21.22 -16.71
C GLU A 477 -14.26 -19.78 -17.21
N ARG A 478 -13.24 -18.92 -17.16
CA ARG A 478 -13.32 -17.54 -17.68
C ARG A 478 -13.59 -17.48 -19.19
N ARG A 479 -13.21 -18.52 -19.96
CA ARG A 479 -13.50 -18.62 -21.40
C ARG A 479 -14.92 -19.11 -21.69
N ARG A 480 -15.54 -19.90 -20.78
CA ARG A 480 -16.89 -20.42 -20.95
C ARG A 480 -17.97 -19.43 -20.53
N ASN A 481 -17.71 -18.68 -19.45
CA ASN A 481 -18.62 -17.65 -18.92
C ASN A 481 -17.92 -16.27 -18.95
N PRO A 482 -17.78 -15.64 -20.13
CA PRO A 482 -17.25 -14.28 -20.22
C PRO A 482 -18.09 -13.34 -19.35
N PRO A 483 -17.48 -12.40 -18.61
CA PRO A 483 -18.20 -11.56 -17.66
C PRO A 483 -19.17 -10.63 -18.38
N GLU A 484 -20.46 -10.65 -18.01
CA GLU A 484 -21.39 -9.59 -18.39
C GLU A 484 -20.92 -8.25 -17.78
N PRO A 485 -20.61 -7.23 -18.60
CA PRO A 485 -20.16 -5.95 -18.06
C PRO A 485 -21.39 -5.10 -17.80
N HIS A 486 -21.79 -5.04 -16.53
CA HIS A 486 -22.73 -4.05 -16.01
C HIS A 486 -22.02 -2.71 -15.79
N SER A 487 -22.67 -1.62 -16.22
CA SER A 487 -22.26 -0.26 -15.86
C SER A 487 -22.59 0.00 -14.40
N VAL A 488 -21.61 0.51 -13.66
CA VAL A 488 -21.76 0.98 -12.28
C VAL A 488 -21.21 2.40 -12.24
N PRO A 489 -22.04 3.42 -11.92
CA PRO A 489 -21.58 4.80 -11.81
C PRO A 489 -20.34 4.91 -10.93
N TYR A 490 -19.29 5.46 -11.51
CA TYR A 490 -18.04 5.70 -10.84
C TYR A 490 -18.15 6.93 -9.93
N PHE A 491 -17.51 6.87 -8.76
CA PHE A 491 -17.81 7.78 -7.65
C PHE A 491 -17.20 9.19 -7.73
N ALA A 492 -16.38 9.47 -8.74
CA ALA A 492 -15.88 10.82 -9.01
C ALA A 492 -16.85 11.62 -9.89
N ILE A 493 -16.91 12.94 -9.68
CA ILE A 493 -17.85 13.84 -10.36
C ILE A 493 -17.10 14.86 -11.23
N GLY A 494 -17.52 14.96 -12.51
CA GLY A 494 -17.02 15.93 -13.48
C GLY A 494 -17.45 17.36 -13.16
N SER A 495 -17.00 18.35 -13.93
CA SER A 495 -17.43 19.75 -13.70
C SER A 495 -18.87 19.94 -14.18
N PHE A 496 -19.66 20.75 -13.48
CA PHE A 496 -21.11 20.86 -13.72
C PHE A 496 -21.57 22.32 -13.56
N GLU A 497 -22.56 22.72 -14.37
CA GLU A 497 -23.19 24.05 -14.26
C GLU A 497 -24.46 24.01 -13.40
N SER A 498 -25.12 22.85 -13.32
CA SER A 498 -26.35 22.69 -12.55
C SER A 498 -26.52 21.26 -12.02
N HIS A 499 -27.07 21.13 -10.82
CA HIS A 499 -27.44 19.86 -10.20
C HIS A 499 -28.47 19.05 -11.01
N HIS A 500 -29.15 19.66 -11.98
CA HIS A 500 -29.99 18.98 -12.97
C HIS A 500 -29.20 18.06 -13.90
N SER A 501 -27.88 18.27 -14.03
CA SER A 501 -26.97 17.59 -14.96
C SER A 501 -25.58 17.44 -14.32
N ILE A 502 -25.37 16.36 -13.58
CA ILE A 502 -24.09 16.05 -12.95
C ILE A 502 -23.36 14.96 -13.76
N PRO A 503 -22.24 15.25 -14.46
CA PRO A 503 -21.54 14.26 -15.28
C PRO A 503 -20.68 13.31 -14.43
N MET A 504 -20.79 12.01 -14.71
CA MET A 504 -20.09 10.92 -14.03
C MET A 504 -19.69 9.84 -15.05
N LEU A 505 -18.63 9.07 -14.79
CA LEU A 505 -18.31 7.90 -15.62
C LEU A 505 -19.17 6.69 -15.20
N SER A 506 -19.56 5.82 -16.13
CA SER A 506 -20.47 4.69 -15.89
C SER A 506 -19.77 3.36 -15.57
N PHE A 507 -18.45 3.34 -15.38
CA PHE A 507 -17.66 2.13 -15.24
C PHE A 507 -16.49 2.30 -14.26
N SER A 508 -16.19 1.23 -13.54
CA SER A 508 -15.00 1.12 -12.68
C SER A 508 -13.93 0.32 -13.43
N PRO A 509 -12.92 0.96 -14.06
CA PRO A 509 -11.89 0.22 -14.74
C PRO A 509 -11.11 -0.72 -13.84
N SER A 510 -10.79 -1.83 -14.47
CA SER A 510 -10.18 -3.03 -13.94
C SER A 510 -8.85 -2.73 -13.25
N GLY A 511 -8.81 -2.93 -11.94
CA GLY A 511 -7.58 -2.87 -11.16
C GLY A 511 -6.56 -3.97 -11.52
N PRO A 512 -5.38 -3.99 -10.86
CA PRO A 512 -4.22 -4.81 -11.24
C PRO A 512 -4.41 -6.32 -11.46
N THR A 513 -5.53 -6.90 -11.00
CA THR A 513 -5.72 -8.35 -10.83
C THR A 513 -6.65 -8.99 -11.87
N SER A 514 -7.22 -8.24 -12.80
CA SER A 514 -8.13 -8.77 -13.84
C SER A 514 -7.42 -8.80 -15.20
N ASP A 515 -6.71 -9.89 -15.49
CA ASP A 515 -5.87 -10.00 -16.69
C ASP A 515 -6.66 -10.18 -18.01
N LEU A 516 -7.93 -10.58 -17.97
CA LEU A 516 -8.83 -10.55 -19.12
C LEU A 516 -10.22 -10.06 -18.69
N ALA A 517 -10.57 -8.87 -19.16
CA ALA A 517 -11.95 -8.46 -19.36
C ALA A 517 -12.03 -7.86 -20.77
N VAL A 518 -13.02 -8.28 -21.56
CA VAL A 518 -13.34 -7.61 -22.83
C VAL A 518 -13.70 -6.17 -22.49
N ALA A 519 -12.93 -5.21 -23.00
CA ALA A 519 -13.11 -3.81 -22.67
C ALA A 519 -14.41 -3.29 -23.32
N LYS A 520 -15.52 -3.33 -22.58
CA LYS A 520 -16.60 -2.37 -22.86
C LYS A 520 -16.04 -0.97 -22.56
N PRO A 521 -16.30 0.02 -23.43
CA PRO A 521 -15.92 1.39 -23.16
C PRO A 521 -16.66 1.90 -21.91
N ALA A 522 -16.03 2.80 -21.15
CA ALA A 522 -16.73 3.53 -20.11
C ALA A 522 -17.58 4.63 -20.76
N SER A 523 -18.86 4.72 -20.44
CA SER A 523 -19.71 5.82 -20.91
C SER A 523 -19.62 7.02 -19.97
N LEU A 524 -19.82 8.23 -20.48
CA LEU A 524 -20.25 9.36 -19.67
C LEU A 524 -21.76 9.25 -19.43
N VAL A 525 -22.19 9.30 -18.17
CA VAL A 525 -23.60 9.38 -17.77
C VAL A 525 -23.85 10.71 -17.08
N GLN A 526 -25.05 11.26 -17.25
CA GLN A 526 -25.54 12.37 -16.44
C GLN A 526 -26.45 11.81 -15.35
N LEU A 527 -26.17 12.19 -14.10
CA LEU A 527 -27.14 12.11 -13.02
C LEU A 527 -28.00 13.38 -13.04
N SER A 528 -29.31 13.22 -13.20
CA SER A 528 -30.27 14.28 -12.90
C SER A 528 -30.70 14.16 -11.45
N ALA A 529 -30.14 14.99 -10.57
CA ALA A 529 -30.33 14.84 -9.12
C ALA A 529 -31.81 14.92 -8.65
N PRO A 530 -32.68 15.81 -9.19
CA PRO A 530 -34.09 15.86 -8.78
C PRO A 530 -34.88 14.63 -9.21
N ALA A 531 -34.58 14.09 -10.40
CA ALA A 531 -35.24 12.88 -10.91
C ALA A 531 -34.63 11.59 -10.33
N SER A 532 -33.44 11.68 -9.72
CA SER A 532 -32.60 10.54 -9.32
C SER A 532 -32.36 9.51 -10.44
N LYS A 533 -32.41 9.97 -11.70
CA LYS A 533 -32.22 9.15 -12.90
C LYS A 533 -30.84 9.39 -13.50
N PHE A 534 -30.20 8.30 -13.93
CA PHE A 534 -29.05 8.35 -14.81
C PHE A 534 -29.53 8.29 -16.26
N SER A 535 -29.03 9.19 -17.10
CA SER A 535 -29.14 9.11 -18.56
C SER A 535 -27.76 8.84 -19.16
N ASP A 536 -27.66 7.86 -20.06
CA ASP A 536 -26.48 7.74 -20.91
C ASP A 536 -26.42 8.93 -21.86
N THR A 537 -25.24 9.53 -22.01
CA THR A 537 -25.01 10.64 -22.95
C THR A 537 -24.69 10.15 -24.37
N GLY A 538 -24.52 8.83 -24.56
CA GLY A 538 -24.05 8.22 -25.81
C GLY A 538 -22.56 8.45 -26.07
N ILE A 539 -21.83 9.01 -25.10
CA ILE A 539 -20.39 9.26 -25.21
C ILE A 539 -19.65 8.11 -24.55
N HIS A 540 -18.92 7.32 -25.36
CA HIS A 540 -18.24 6.10 -24.93
C HIS A 540 -16.73 6.21 -25.14
N TYR A 541 -15.94 5.86 -24.12
CA TYR A 541 -14.48 5.95 -24.12
C TYR A 541 -13.83 4.56 -24.05
N PRO A 542 -12.96 4.17 -24.99
CA PRO A 542 -12.24 2.89 -24.94
C PRO A 542 -11.15 2.92 -23.85
N ILE A 543 -11.54 2.72 -22.60
CA ILE A 543 -10.60 2.67 -21.47
C ILE A 543 -9.87 1.32 -21.47
N GLY A 544 -8.55 1.35 -21.68
CA GLY A 544 -7.68 0.19 -21.52
C GLY A 544 -7.42 -0.16 -20.05
N ARG A 545 -6.29 -0.83 -19.76
CA ARG A 545 -5.86 -1.06 -18.36
C ARG A 545 -5.46 0.27 -17.70
N SER A 546 -6.42 0.96 -17.07
CA SER A 546 -6.15 2.10 -16.18
C SER A 546 -6.22 1.68 -14.72
N TYR A 547 -5.28 2.18 -13.91
CA TYR A 547 -5.09 1.75 -12.53
C TYR A 547 -5.57 2.79 -11.51
N ARG A 548 -5.81 4.05 -11.93
CA ARG A 548 -6.25 5.15 -11.06
C ARG A 548 -7.36 5.94 -11.73
N LEU A 549 -8.30 6.38 -10.91
CA LEU A 549 -9.65 6.72 -11.35
C LEU A 549 -10.23 8.00 -10.73
N ASN A 550 -9.53 8.61 -9.77
CA ASN A 550 -9.87 9.94 -9.28
C ASN A 550 -9.16 11.03 -10.12
N ASP A 551 -8.40 10.63 -11.14
CA ASP A 551 -7.49 11.46 -11.92
C ASP A 551 -7.95 11.60 -13.39
N TRP A 552 -9.19 12.05 -13.59
CA TRP A 552 -9.74 12.32 -14.92
C TRP A 552 -10.45 13.67 -15.00
N PHE A 553 -10.52 14.18 -16.23
CA PHE A 553 -11.17 15.43 -16.58
C PHE A 553 -11.86 15.26 -17.94
N VAL A 554 -13.15 15.60 -18.03
CA VAL A 554 -13.83 15.74 -19.32
C VAL A 554 -13.87 17.21 -19.66
N HIS A 555 -13.28 17.58 -20.79
CA HIS A 555 -13.26 18.96 -21.25
C HIS A 555 -14.69 19.39 -21.64
N PRO A 556 -15.27 20.47 -21.06
CA PRO A 556 -16.69 20.81 -21.24
C PRO A 556 -17.09 20.98 -22.70
N SER A 557 -16.30 21.70 -23.49
CA SER A 557 -16.67 22.10 -24.86
C SER A 557 -16.58 20.94 -25.88
N SER A 558 -15.52 20.14 -25.79
CA SER A 558 -15.21 19.08 -26.78
C SER A 558 -15.64 17.69 -26.34
N SER A 559 -16.01 17.52 -25.06
CA SER A 559 -16.24 16.22 -24.42
C SER A 559 -15.05 15.26 -24.55
N ALA A 560 -13.82 15.76 -24.68
CA ALA A 560 -12.63 14.92 -24.65
C ALA A 560 -12.33 14.46 -23.22
N LEU A 561 -12.09 13.16 -23.02
CA LEU A 561 -11.69 12.60 -21.73
C LEU A 561 -10.18 12.57 -21.62
N TYR A 562 -9.66 13.22 -20.58
CA TYR A 562 -8.29 13.14 -20.13
C TYR A 562 -8.22 12.22 -18.92
N ALA A 563 -7.34 11.22 -18.95
CA ALA A 563 -7.17 10.27 -17.83
C ALA A 563 -5.74 9.73 -17.77
N ARG A 564 -5.20 9.50 -16.56
CA ARG A 564 -3.88 8.87 -16.39
C ARG A 564 -3.86 7.46 -17.00
N ARG A 565 -2.81 7.15 -17.76
CA ARG A 565 -2.53 5.79 -18.27
C ARG A 565 -1.40 5.19 -17.46
N CYS A 566 -1.67 4.04 -16.86
CA CYS A 566 -0.79 3.40 -15.89
C CYS A 566 -0.50 1.94 -16.25
N GLN A 567 0.62 1.43 -15.78
CA GLN A 567 0.99 0.02 -15.91
C GLN A 567 1.04 -0.71 -14.56
N PHE A 568 1.46 -1.97 -14.60
CA PHE A 568 1.71 -2.81 -13.43
C PHE A 568 2.51 -2.05 -12.35
N GLN A 569 2.21 -2.27 -11.07
CA GLN A 569 2.72 -1.51 -9.93
C GLN A 569 2.35 -0.01 -9.86
N MET A 570 1.35 0.44 -10.63
CA MET A 570 0.85 1.84 -10.64
C MET A 570 1.80 2.85 -11.29
N ASP A 571 2.70 2.40 -12.18
CA ASP A 571 3.58 3.26 -12.98
C ASP A 571 2.74 4.07 -13.99
N CYS A 572 2.33 5.28 -13.64
CA CYS A 572 1.55 6.21 -14.49
C CYS A 572 2.47 7.25 -15.15
N TYR A 573 3.03 6.94 -16.33
CA TYR A 573 3.95 7.83 -17.06
C TYR A 573 3.34 8.47 -18.31
N GLU A 574 2.09 8.16 -18.64
CA GLU A 574 1.35 8.69 -19.79
C GLU A 574 0.03 9.32 -19.33
N LEU A 575 -0.35 10.44 -19.94
CA LEU A 575 -1.71 10.98 -19.90
C LEU A 575 -2.39 10.58 -21.23
N ALA A 576 -3.53 9.92 -21.16
CA ALA A 576 -4.33 9.61 -22.34
C ALA A 576 -5.39 10.70 -22.54
N ARG A 577 -5.47 11.25 -23.76
CA ARG A 577 -6.60 12.04 -24.23
C ARG A 577 -7.41 11.19 -25.20
N LEU A 578 -8.70 11.05 -24.95
CA LEU A 578 -9.66 10.34 -25.78
C LEU A 578 -10.63 11.36 -26.36
N SER A 579 -10.63 11.54 -27.68
CA SER A 579 -11.62 12.40 -28.35
C SER A 579 -13.04 11.83 -28.19
N ARG A 580 -14.06 12.67 -28.42
CA ARG A 580 -15.46 12.22 -28.53
C ARG A 580 -15.67 11.15 -29.62
N SER A 581 -14.81 11.11 -30.64
CA SER A 581 -14.78 10.08 -31.70
C SER A 581 -13.99 8.81 -31.33
N GLY A 582 -13.53 8.68 -30.08
CA GLY A 582 -12.80 7.50 -29.59
C GLY A 582 -11.33 7.42 -30.01
N ARG A 583 -10.77 8.46 -30.65
CA ARG A 583 -9.34 8.51 -31.02
C ARG A 583 -8.50 8.83 -29.79
N GLU A 584 -7.60 7.91 -29.43
CA GLU A 584 -6.61 8.08 -28.37
C GLU A 584 -5.39 8.86 -28.88
N SER A 585 -4.93 9.83 -28.09
CA SER A 585 -3.56 10.36 -28.15
C SER A 585 -2.91 10.24 -26.76
N LEU A 586 -1.62 9.89 -26.74
CA LEU A 586 -0.86 9.65 -25.52
C LEU A 586 0.20 10.74 -25.36
N ILE A 587 0.20 11.40 -24.19
CA ILE A 587 1.16 12.43 -23.81
C ILE A 587 2.12 11.82 -22.78
N THR A 588 3.42 11.84 -23.06
CA THR A 588 4.45 11.27 -22.16
C THR A 588 4.81 12.26 -21.06
N VAL A 589 4.54 11.94 -19.80
CA VAL A 589 4.85 12.79 -18.62
C VAL A 589 6.31 12.68 -18.21
N SER A 590 6.87 11.47 -18.28
CA SER A 590 8.25 11.18 -17.89
C SER A 590 8.77 9.99 -18.68
N GLU A 591 10.09 9.91 -18.85
CA GLU A 591 10.71 8.73 -19.43
C GLU A 591 10.41 7.51 -18.56
N ARG A 592 10.06 6.39 -19.20
CA ARG A 592 9.77 5.14 -18.49
C ARG A 592 11.02 4.75 -17.68
N PRO A 593 10.94 4.61 -16.34
CA PRO A 593 12.12 4.28 -15.55
C PRO A 593 12.71 2.97 -16.04
N ILE A 594 13.97 3.04 -16.50
CA ILE A 594 14.73 1.87 -16.93
C ILE A 594 14.77 0.91 -15.73
N ASN A 595 14.32 -0.32 -15.93
CA ASN A 595 14.37 -1.34 -14.90
C ASN A 595 15.84 -1.65 -14.58
N ASP A 596 16.33 -1.16 -13.45
CA ASP A 596 17.73 -1.25 -13.01
C ASP A 596 18.15 -2.69 -12.59
N GLY A 597 17.25 -3.66 -12.75
CA GLY A 597 17.50 -5.07 -12.42
C GLY A 597 17.30 -5.43 -10.94
N SER A 598 16.88 -4.46 -10.11
CA SER A 598 16.64 -4.65 -8.67
C SER A 598 15.34 -5.37 -8.32
N GLY A 599 14.44 -5.55 -9.29
CA GLY A 599 13.08 -6.08 -9.07
C GLY A 599 12.13 -5.10 -8.38
N ARG A 600 12.59 -3.91 -7.99
CA ARG A 600 11.78 -2.79 -7.50
C ARG A 600 11.97 -1.59 -8.41
N ARG A 601 11.01 -1.35 -9.32
CA ARG A 601 10.98 -0.06 -10.02
C ARG A 601 10.80 1.06 -9.00
N LYS A 602 11.60 2.10 -9.14
CA LYS A 602 11.45 3.35 -8.38
C LYS A 602 10.17 4.01 -8.88
N GLY A 603 9.07 3.85 -8.13
CA GLY A 603 7.77 4.42 -8.48
C GLY A 603 7.88 5.93 -8.73
N ILE A 604 7.15 6.40 -9.73
CA ILE A 604 7.17 7.81 -10.16
C ILE A 604 6.57 8.66 -9.02
N ALA A 605 7.21 9.78 -8.71
CA ALA A 605 6.67 10.75 -7.76
C ALA A 605 5.35 11.37 -8.30
N PRO A 606 4.51 11.97 -7.44
CA PRO A 606 3.30 12.66 -7.87
C PRO A 606 3.53 13.67 -8.99
N TRP A 607 2.55 13.75 -9.89
CA TRP A 607 2.47 14.71 -11.00
C TRP A 607 1.01 15.07 -11.26
N TYR A 608 0.73 16.29 -11.70
CA TYR A 608 -0.64 16.76 -11.97
C TYR A 608 -0.76 17.32 -13.38
N PHE A 609 -2.00 17.45 -13.88
CA PHE A 609 -2.26 18.01 -15.20
C PHE A 609 -3.47 18.95 -15.18
N ALA A 610 -3.46 19.92 -16.08
CA ALA A 610 -4.56 20.82 -16.37
C ALA A 610 -4.65 21.06 -17.88
N VAL A 611 -5.80 21.53 -18.36
CA VAL A 611 -6.07 21.77 -19.79
C VAL A 611 -6.70 23.15 -19.94
N THR A 612 -6.25 23.94 -20.91
CA THR A 612 -6.80 25.28 -21.16
C THR A 612 -8.25 25.23 -21.63
N ARG A 613 -8.99 26.32 -21.43
CA ARG A 613 -10.44 26.45 -21.72
C ARG A 613 -10.78 26.33 -23.20
N ASP A 614 -9.84 26.68 -24.07
CA ASP A 614 -9.90 26.54 -25.52
C ASP A 614 -9.46 25.14 -26.01
N GLU A 615 -9.02 24.27 -25.09
CA GLU A 615 -8.39 22.98 -25.36
C GLU A 615 -7.17 23.04 -26.29
N SER A 616 -6.44 24.16 -26.36
CA SER A 616 -5.22 24.27 -27.18
C SER A 616 -3.98 23.67 -26.50
N ARG A 617 -3.89 23.74 -25.16
CA ARG A 617 -2.71 23.36 -24.37
C ARG A 617 -3.03 22.39 -23.24
N ILE A 618 -2.09 21.48 -22.98
CA ILE A 618 -2.07 20.60 -21.80
C ILE A 618 -0.86 20.99 -20.96
N ILE A 619 -1.10 21.33 -19.70
CA ILE A 619 -0.06 21.67 -18.73
C ILE A 619 0.12 20.47 -17.82
N ILE A 620 1.37 20.05 -17.60
CA ILE A 620 1.74 18.90 -16.77
C ILE A 620 2.82 19.34 -15.78
N ALA A 621 2.48 19.35 -14.49
CA ALA A 621 3.44 19.51 -13.41
C ALA A 621 4.04 18.13 -13.09
N ALA A 622 5.18 17.83 -13.72
CA ALA A 622 5.92 16.58 -13.53
C ALA A 622 6.90 16.69 -12.34
N PRO A 623 7.47 15.58 -11.82
CA PRO A 623 8.18 15.59 -10.54
C PRO A 623 9.32 16.60 -10.34
N THR A 624 9.97 17.06 -11.41
CA THR A 624 11.12 17.98 -11.37
C THR A 624 10.98 19.16 -12.33
N LYS A 625 9.86 19.27 -13.05
CA LYS A 625 9.69 20.23 -14.15
C LYS A 625 8.25 20.40 -14.58
N LEU A 626 7.95 21.58 -15.10
CA LEU A 626 6.71 21.89 -15.79
C LEU A 626 6.85 21.57 -17.29
N LEU A 627 5.84 20.95 -17.88
CA LEU A 627 5.77 20.61 -19.29
C LEU A 627 4.48 21.19 -19.88
N ILE A 628 4.57 21.83 -21.04
CA ILE A 628 3.40 22.29 -21.80
C ILE A 628 3.39 21.57 -23.14
N TYR A 629 2.25 20.97 -23.51
CA TYR A 629 2.02 20.31 -24.80
C TYR A 629 0.93 21.04 -25.58
N SER A 630 1.04 21.03 -26.91
CA SER A 630 -0.10 21.36 -27.78
C SER A 630 -1.02 20.15 -27.91
N VAL A 631 -2.33 20.35 -27.79
CA VAL A 631 -3.32 19.27 -28.03
C VAL A 631 -3.30 18.78 -29.47
N GLY A 632 -2.93 19.65 -30.43
CA GLY A 632 -2.80 19.29 -31.85
C GLY A 632 -1.49 18.57 -32.20
N SER A 633 -0.47 18.63 -31.36
CA SER A 633 0.84 17.99 -31.58
C SER A 633 1.42 17.47 -30.25
N PRO A 634 0.84 16.37 -29.71
CA PRO A 634 1.14 15.86 -28.38
C PRO A 634 2.46 15.08 -28.26
N GLU A 635 3.20 14.88 -29.37
CA GLU A 635 4.39 14.02 -29.41
C GLU A 635 5.56 14.55 -28.59
N LYS A 636 5.64 15.89 -28.41
CA LYS A 636 6.70 16.59 -27.69
C LYS A 636 6.14 17.83 -26.98
N PRO A 637 6.72 18.25 -25.85
CA PRO A 637 6.34 19.50 -25.22
C PRO A 637 6.72 20.69 -26.11
N VAL A 638 5.85 21.69 -26.18
CA VAL A 638 6.12 22.99 -26.83
C VAL A 638 6.97 23.90 -25.94
N ALA A 639 6.93 23.69 -24.62
CA ALA A 639 7.72 24.41 -23.64
C ALA A 639 8.03 23.53 -22.41
N THR A 640 9.12 23.80 -21.72
CA THR A 640 9.56 23.05 -20.54
C THR A 640 10.45 23.92 -19.66
N VAL A 641 10.22 23.91 -18.35
CA VAL A 641 11.08 24.58 -17.35
C VAL A 641 11.29 23.65 -16.16
N GLU A 642 12.53 23.56 -15.68
CA GLU A 642 12.86 22.78 -14.47
C GLU A 642 12.52 23.58 -13.21
N TYR A 643 12.15 22.89 -12.13
CA TYR A 643 11.91 23.56 -10.85
C TYR A 643 13.24 24.01 -10.23
N PRO A 644 13.26 25.13 -9.49
CA PRO A 644 14.44 25.59 -8.76
C PRO A 644 15.04 24.53 -7.82
N ASP A 645 16.37 24.55 -7.66
CA ASP A 645 17.12 23.60 -6.83
C ASP A 645 16.72 23.66 -5.34
N ASP A 646 16.27 24.82 -4.84
CA ASP A 646 15.85 25.04 -3.44
C ASP A 646 14.53 24.35 -3.08
N VAL A 647 13.77 23.85 -4.07
CA VAL A 647 12.55 23.05 -3.87
C VAL A 647 12.68 21.60 -4.34
N ALA A 648 13.87 21.16 -4.78
CA ALA A 648 14.08 19.83 -5.38
C ALA A 648 13.85 18.63 -4.43
N HIS A 649 13.75 18.87 -3.11
CA HIS A 649 13.37 17.86 -2.11
C HIS A 649 11.85 17.69 -1.92
N LEU A 650 11.05 18.64 -2.40
CA LEU A 650 9.60 18.58 -2.39
C LEU A 650 9.09 17.76 -3.60
N ALA A 651 7.80 17.44 -3.63
CA ALA A 651 7.15 16.87 -4.80
C ALA A 651 5.83 17.58 -5.08
N VAL A 652 5.39 17.57 -6.34
CA VAL A 652 4.15 18.23 -6.76
C VAL A 652 2.96 17.72 -5.94
N SER A 653 2.32 18.62 -5.19
CA SER A 653 1.10 18.35 -4.44
C SER A 653 -0.14 18.83 -5.17
N ASP A 654 -0.05 19.89 -5.98
CA ASP A 654 -1.19 20.46 -6.71
C ASP A 654 -0.78 21.31 -7.93
N LEU A 655 -1.77 21.63 -8.79
CA LEU A 655 -1.60 22.48 -9.98
C LEU A 655 -2.89 23.26 -10.28
N ALA A 656 -2.80 24.59 -10.36
CA ALA A 656 -3.85 25.47 -10.87
C ALA A 656 -3.34 26.31 -12.05
N ILE A 657 -4.24 26.71 -12.95
CA ILE A 657 -3.90 27.49 -14.17
C ILE A 657 -4.97 28.55 -14.44
N THR A 658 -4.60 29.66 -15.07
CA THR A 658 -5.58 30.54 -15.71
C THR A 658 -6.19 29.87 -16.96
N PRO A 659 -7.38 30.30 -17.43
CA PRO A 659 -8.12 29.62 -18.49
C PRO A 659 -7.38 29.56 -19.84
N ASP A 660 -6.55 30.56 -20.11
CA ASP A 660 -5.67 30.68 -21.29
C ASP A 660 -4.33 29.94 -21.13
N GLY A 661 -4.02 29.47 -19.91
CA GLY A 661 -2.75 28.85 -19.56
C GLY A 661 -1.55 29.81 -19.63
N THR A 662 -1.77 31.12 -19.47
CA THR A 662 -0.68 32.12 -19.40
C THR A 662 -0.07 32.22 -18.01
N LYS A 663 -0.82 31.95 -16.93
CA LYS A 663 -0.32 31.90 -15.56
C LYS A 663 -0.56 30.53 -14.95
N LEU A 664 0.50 29.91 -14.41
CA LEU A 664 0.50 28.54 -13.91
C LEU A 664 0.99 28.52 -12.45
N PHE A 665 0.28 27.84 -11.56
CA PHE A 665 0.60 27.78 -10.13
C PHE A 665 0.85 26.33 -9.72
N VAL A 666 2.08 26.04 -9.31
CA VAL A 666 2.51 24.69 -8.92
C VAL A 666 2.70 24.65 -7.40
N ALA A 667 1.92 23.83 -6.71
CA ALA A 667 2.17 23.55 -5.30
C ALA A 667 3.11 22.34 -5.14
N LEU A 668 4.10 22.48 -4.27
CA LEU A 668 5.13 21.49 -3.99
C LEU A 668 5.11 21.20 -2.48
N SER A 669 5.00 19.95 -2.06
CA SER A 669 4.97 19.56 -0.63
C SER A 669 5.88 18.39 -0.30
N ARG A 670 6.24 18.27 0.99
CA ARG A 670 7.00 17.15 1.53
C ARG A 670 6.21 15.83 1.38
N HIS A 671 6.71 14.92 0.54
CA HIS A 671 6.04 13.65 0.25
C HIS A 671 6.51 12.46 1.10
N ARG A 672 7.46 12.70 2.03
CA ARG A 672 7.99 11.73 3.00
C ARG A 672 7.82 12.30 4.39
N ASN A 673 7.73 11.43 5.39
CA ASN A 673 7.47 11.81 6.78
C ASN A 673 6.20 12.68 6.92
N PHE A 674 5.21 12.48 6.04
CA PHE A 674 3.92 13.16 6.08
C PHE A 674 3.22 12.87 7.41
N GLY A 675 2.77 13.92 8.11
CA GLY A 675 2.35 13.82 9.51
C GLY A 675 3.44 14.12 10.55
N GLN A 676 4.67 14.42 10.12
CA GLN A 676 5.79 14.85 10.96
C GLN A 676 6.44 16.13 10.38
N GLU A 677 6.60 16.15 9.05
CA GLU A 677 7.11 17.29 8.28
C GLU A 677 5.99 17.82 7.37
N TYR A 678 5.74 19.12 7.45
CA TYR A 678 4.66 19.83 6.75
C TYR A 678 5.22 20.87 5.77
N GLU A 679 6.48 20.74 5.36
CA GLU A 679 7.15 21.70 4.49
C GLU A 679 6.55 21.73 3.07
N ALA A 680 6.35 22.93 2.52
CA ALA A 680 5.90 23.16 1.16
C ALA A 680 6.29 24.54 0.60
N ASN A 681 6.04 24.69 -0.69
CA ASN A 681 6.17 25.94 -1.44
C ASN A 681 5.12 26.01 -2.56
N VAL A 682 4.82 27.20 -3.07
CA VAL A 682 3.99 27.44 -4.26
C VAL A 682 4.78 28.33 -5.21
N LEU A 683 4.79 27.96 -6.50
CA LEU A 683 5.51 28.68 -7.55
C LEU A 683 4.51 29.19 -8.61
N GLU A 684 4.58 30.47 -8.96
CA GLU A 684 3.90 31.05 -10.13
C GLU A 684 4.86 31.09 -11.31
N PHE A 685 4.38 30.61 -12.46
CA PHE A 685 5.05 30.74 -13.75
C PHE A 685 4.17 31.50 -14.74
N SER A 686 4.79 32.42 -15.50
CA SER A 686 4.19 33.06 -16.67
C SER A 686 4.59 32.32 -17.94
N VAL A 687 3.71 32.23 -18.92
CA VAL A 687 3.92 31.52 -20.20
C VAL A 687 3.71 32.48 -21.37
N ASN A 688 4.78 32.77 -22.10
CA ASN A 688 4.74 33.58 -23.31
C ASN A 688 5.20 32.76 -24.52
N GLY A 689 4.26 32.38 -25.41
CA GLY A 689 4.59 31.52 -26.54
C GLY A 689 5.12 30.15 -26.10
N SER A 690 6.45 29.96 -26.24
CA SER A 690 7.21 28.77 -25.80
C SER A 690 8.12 29.03 -24.58
N GLU A 691 8.17 30.26 -24.07
CA GLU A 691 8.94 30.64 -22.88
C GLU A 691 8.07 30.43 -21.64
N ILE A 692 8.70 29.97 -20.54
CA ILE A 692 8.07 29.81 -19.24
C ILE A 692 9.00 30.40 -18.18
N ASP A 693 8.59 31.51 -17.58
CA ASP A 693 9.37 32.25 -16.60
C ASP A 693 8.79 32.05 -15.20
N LEU A 694 9.64 31.75 -14.22
CA LEU A 694 9.24 31.76 -12.81
C LEU A 694 9.06 33.22 -12.36
N THR A 695 7.82 33.64 -12.10
CA THR A 695 7.50 35.03 -11.72
C THR A 695 7.41 35.23 -10.21
N THR A 696 7.00 34.22 -9.44
CA THR A 696 6.86 34.32 -7.98
C THR A 696 7.17 32.99 -7.28
N ASN A 697 7.95 33.06 -6.21
CA ASN A 697 8.18 31.98 -5.25
C ASN A 697 7.50 32.39 -3.92
N PHE A 698 6.36 31.78 -3.60
CA PHE A 698 5.53 32.19 -2.46
C PHE A 698 6.17 31.87 -1.09
N GLY A 699 7.09 30.92 -1.00
CA GLY A 699 7.85 30.66 0.24
C GLY A 699 8.65 31.88 0.70
N ALA A 700 9.22 32.63 -0.25
CA ALA A 700 9.94 33.87 0.02
C ALA A 700 9.01 35.05 0.41
N LEU A 701 7.75 35.02 -0.03
CA LEU A 701 6.73 36.02 0.33
C LEU A 701 5.94 35.64 1.59
N TRP A 702 6.04 34.39 2.05
CA TRP A 702 5.17 33.85 3.08
C TRP A 702 5.31 34.62 4.41
N PRO A 703 4.23 35.01 5.11
CA PRO A 703 4.28 35.95 6.24
C PRO A 703 5.21 35.56 7.40
N THR A 704 5.53 34.28 7.57
CA THR A 704 6.45 33.77 8.62
C THR A 704 7.88 33.54 8.13
N GLY A 705 8.22 33.91 6.89
CA GLY A 705 9.59 33.93 6.37
C GLY A 705 10.24 32.56 6.16
N GLY A 706 9.77 31.78 5.16
CA GLY A 706 10.49 30.58 4.73
C GLY A 706 9.64 29.52 4.03
N THR A 707 8.93 28.70 4.81
CA THR A 707 8.27 27.47 4.32
C THR A 707 6.77 27.51 4.56
N ILE A 708 6.00 27.18 3.52
CA ILE A 708 4.55 27.10 3.59
C ILE A 708 4.19 25.78 4.30
N PRO A 709 3.24 25.77 5.26
CA PRO A 709 2.83 24.54 5.92
C PRO A 709 1.84 23.75 5.03
N ALA A 710 2.37 22.88 4.17
CA ALA A 710 1.76 22.04 3.14
C ALA A 710 0.87 22.76 2.11
N GLY A 711 1.34 22.83 0.86
CA GLY A 711 0.75 23.65 -0.19
C GLY A 711 -0.28 22.92 -1.04
N SER A 712 -1.39 23.60 -1.27
CA SER A 712 -2.44 23.29 -2.25
C SER A 712 -2.91 24.62 -2.85
N VAL A 713 -3.36 24.64 -4.11
CA VAL A 713 -3.50 25.92 -4.83
C VAL A 713 -4.68 25.95 -5.80
N GLU A 714 -5.43 27.05 -5.77
CA GLU A 714 -6.56 27.38 -6.64
C GLU A 714 -6.49 28.87 -7.02
N VAL A 715 -6.86 29.22 -8.26
CA VAL A 715 -6.71 30.58 -8.81
C VAL A 715 -7.95 31.00 -9.61
N SER A 716 -8.29 32.29 -9.57
CA SER A 716 -9.37 32.88 -10.36
C SER A 716 -9.03 32.97 -11.86
N ASP A 717 -10.05 33.15 -12.71
CA ASP A 717 -9.92 33.22 -14.17
C ASP A 717 -9.00 34.36 -14.65
N ASP A 718 -9.00 35.50 -13.95
CA ASP A 718 -8.10 36.64 -14.20
C ASP A 718 -6.67 36.40 -13.70
N GLY A 719 -6.48 35.38 -12.87
CA GLY A 719 -5.22 35.06 -12.22
C GLY A 719 -4.83 36.03 -11.10
N ASP A 720 -5.72 36.87 -10.60
CA ASP A 720 -5.40 37.96 -9.67
C ASP A 720 -5.92 37.73 -8.23
N THR A 721 -6.72 36.68 -8.02
CA THR A 721 -6.99 36.08 -6.71
C THR A 721 -6.43 34.65 -6.66
N LEU A 722 -5.54 34.39 -5.70
CA LEU A 722 -4.93 33.08 -5.47
C LEU A 722 -5.26 32.62 -4.06
N VAL A 723 -5.70 31.37 -3.90
CA VAL A 723 -5.92 30.75 -2.59
C VAL A 723 -4.93 29.62 -2.41
N ILE A 724 -4.07 29.76 -1.40
CA ILE A 724 -3.15 28.71 -0.95
C ILE A 724 -3.79 28.06 0.28
N GLY A 725 -4.16 26.79 0.18
CA GLY A 725 -4.55 26.01 1.35
C GLY A 725 -3.30 25.58 2.13
N ASP A 726 -3.33 25.79 3.44
CA ASP A 726 -2.19 25.60 4.37
C ASP A 726 -2.60 24.89 5.67
N TYR A 727 -1.64 24.57 6.55
CA TYR A 727 -1.86 24.01 7.89
C TYR A 727 -1.40 24.96 8.99
N ARG A 728 -2.23 25.14 10.01
CA ARG A 728 -2.01 26.13 11.09
C ARG A 728 -1.92 25.47 12.45
N ASP A 729 -1.37 26.18 13.42
CA ASP A 729 -1.22 25.72 14.81
C ASP A 729 -0.57 24.33 14.94
N LEU A 730 0.48 24.10 14.14
CA LEU A 730 1.29 22.88 14.13
C LEU A 730 1.82 22.56 15.55
N GLN A 731 1.29 21.51 16.16
CA GLN A 731 1.63 21.05 17.51
C GLN A 731 2.11 19.61 17.48
N ASP A 732 3.24 19.33 18.13
CA ASP A 732 3.74 17.97 18.32
C ASP A 732 2.89 17.23 19.38
N ASP A 733 2.19 16.17 18.97
CA ASP A 733 1.57 15.19 19.85
C ASP A 733 2.40 13.91 19.85
N ASN A 734 3.01 13.62 21.00
CA ASN A 734 3.77 12.41 21.27
C ASN A 734 3.13 11.55 22.37
N THR A 735 1.85 11.78 22.68
CA THR A 735 1.11 11.14 23.79
C THR A 735 -0.05 10.28 23.30
N THR A 736 -0.77 10.73 22.26
CA THR A 736 -1.94 10.04 21.72
C THR A 736 -1.57 8.89 20.78
N TYR A 737 -0.47 9.05 20.04
CA TYR A 737 -0.09 8.14 18.95
C TYR A 737 1.04 7.21 19.36
N THR A 738 0.85 5.91 19.16
CA THR A 738 1.89 4.90 19.37
C THR A 738 2.10 4.05 18.12
N TYR A 739 3.36 3.72 17.83
CA TYR A 739 3.74 2.68 16.90
C TYR A 739 4.46 1.57 17.67
N LEU A 740 3.96 0.33 17.52
CA LEU A 740 4.44 -0.83 18.27
C LEU A 740 4.47 -0.60 19.80
N GLY A 741 3.48 0.15 20.33
CA GLY A 741 3.36 0.49 21.74
C GLY A 741 4.33 1.57 22.24
N SER A 742 5.29 2.02 21.41
CA SER A 742 6.13 3.18 21.71
C SER A 742 5.45 4.45 21.19
N PRO A 743 5.46 5.57 21.94
CA PRO A 743 4.91 6.82 21.42
C PRO A 743 5.67 7.30 20.18
N ILE A 744 4.95 7.87 19.22
CA ILE A 744 5.52 8.50 18.02
C ILE A 744 5.15 9.97 17.99
N ASN A 745 6.09 10.81 17.58
CA ASN A 745 5.79 12.21 17.31
C ASN A 745 4.93 12.27 16.04
N VAL A 746 3.74 12.85 16.18
CA VAL A 746 2.83 13.22 15.10
C VAL A 746 2.54 14.70 15.25
N LYS A 747 2.58 15.48 14.17
CA LYS A 747 2.08 16.85 14.21
C LYS A 747 0.58 16.88 13.96
N THR A 748 -0.14 17.51 14.88
CA THR A 748 -1.54 17.90 14.70
C THR A 748 -1.58 19.34 14.20
N ALA A 749 -2.57 19.68 13.38
CA ALA A 749 -2.73 21.02 12.82
C ALA A 749 -4.19 21.33 12.48
N LEU A 750 -4.56 22.60 12.43
CA LEU A 750 -5.82 23.08 11.84
C LEU A 750 -5.64 23.27 10.33
N ALA A 751 -6.73 23.22 9.54
CA ALA A 751 -6.65 23.66 8.15
C ALA A 751 -6.73 25.19 8.09
N GLY A 752 -5.90 25.77 7.25
CA GLY A 752 -5.89 27.16 6.88
C GLY A 752 -6.11 27.36 5.38
N LEU A 753 -6.40 28.60 5.02
CA LEU A 753 -6.37 29.13 3.67
C LEU A 753 -5.78 30.55 3.74
N THR A 754 -4.69 30.82 3.05
CA THR A 754 -4.20 32.19 2.82
C THR A 754 -4.67 32.65 1.44
N VAL A 755 -5.47 33.71 1.41
CA VAL A 755 -5.92 34.36 0.18
C VAL A 755 -4.96 35.49 -0.15
N TRP A 756 -4.43 35.46 -1.37
CA TRP A 756 -3.57 36.48 -1.95
C TRP A 756 -4.33 37.23 -3.04
N LYS A 757 -4.14 38.54 -3.10
CA LYS A 757 -4.69 39.40 -4.15
C LYS A 757 -3.58 40.25 -4.78
N ARG A 758 -3.75 40.57 -6.05
CA ARG A 758 -3.03 41.63 -6.77
C ARG A 758 -4.01 42.43 -7.62
N SER A 759 -3.58 43.55 -8.17
CA SER A 759 -4.37 44.38 -9.09
C SER A 759 -3.48 45.06 -10.12
N ARG A 760 -4.06 45.84 -11.04
CA ARG A 760 -3.28 46.68 -11.96
C ARG A 760 -2.49 47.79 -11.25
N GLU A 761 -2.96 48.23 -10.10
CA GLU A 761 -2.33 49.27 -9.28
C GLU A 761 -1.25 48.69 -8.35
N VAL A 762 -1.49 47.49 -7.83
CA VAL A 762 -0.56 46.71 -7.01
C VAL A 762 -0.30 45.36 -7.69
N PRO A 763 0.61 45.29 -8.68
CA PRO A 763 0.84 44.08 -9.49
C PRO A 763 1.58 42.98 -8.72
N GLN A 764 2.16 43.30 -7.57
CA GLN A 764 2.79 42.34 -6.66
C GLN A 764 1.73 41.60 -5.85
N TRP A 765 1.97 40.32 -5.57
CA TRP A 765 1.12 39.53 -4.69
C TRP A 765 1.16 40.07 -3.26
N THR A 766 -0.02 40.37 -2.71
CA THR A 766 -0.18 40.77 -1.30
C THR A 766 -1.04 39.73 -0.58
N PRO A 767 -0.68 39.33 0.66
CA PRO A 767 -1.55 38.49 1.48
C PRO A 767 -2.76 39.34 1.89
N TRP A 768 -3.94 38.98 1.41
CA TRP A 768 -5.17 39.73 1.66
C TRP A 768 -5.88 39.25 2.92
N LYS A 769 -6.02 37.93 3.10
CA LYS A 769 -6.60 37.37 4.32
C LYS A 769 -6.04 36.00 4.65
N ASP A 770 -5.74 35.83 5.92
CA ASP A 770 -5.50 34.56 6.56
C ASP A 770 -6.79 34.01 7.17
N ILE A 771 -7.26 32.87 6.67
CA ILE A 771 -8.51 32.22 7.09
C ILE A 771 -8.15 30.89 7.76
N ALA A 772 -8.47 30.76 9.05
CA ALA A 772 -8.51 29.44 9.67
C ALA A 772 -9.87 28.78 9.35
N LEU A 773 -9.89 27.50 9.01
CA LEU A 773 -11.15 26.78 8.74
C LEU A 773 -11.78 26.25 10.04
N PRO A 774 -13.11 26.33 10.21
CA PRO A 774 -13.81 26.05 11.47
C PRO A 774 -13.98 24.54 11.76
N ARG A 775 -12.91 23.78 11.55
CA ARG A 775 -12.83 22.35 11.81
C ARG A 775 -12.85 22.08 13.30
N ARG A 776 -13.67 21.12 13.72
CA ARG A 776 -13.91 20.83 15.14
C ARG A 776 -12.77 20.07 15.81
N SER A 777 -11.99 19.34 15.01
CA SER A 777 -10.84 18.58 15.45
C SER A 777 -9.60 19.04 14.67
N PRO A 778 -8.42 19.04 15.30
CA PRO A 778 -7.16 19.06 14.57
C PRO A 778 -7.14 17.94 13.53
N ILE A 779 -6.56 18.22 12.38
CA ILE A 779 -6.27 17.21 11.36
C ILE A 779 -5.14 16.35 11.92
N GLU A 780 -5.55 15.21 12.46
CA GLU A 780 -4.67 14.09 12.74
C GLU A 780 -3.99 13.68 11.42
N ALA A 781 -2.68 13.42 11.45
CA ALA A 781 -2.04 12.70 10.36
C ALA A 781 -2.81 11.37 10.13
N PRO A 782 -3.11 10.98 8.88
CA PRO A 782 -4.08 9.93 8.59
C PRO A 782 -3.78 8.64 9.36
N TYR A 783 -4.78 8.18 10.12
CA TYR A 783 -4.68 7.17 11.17
C TYR A 783 -3.67 6.04 10.86
N ASN A 784 -2.47 6.16 11.44
CA ASN A 784 -1.37 5.19 11.41
C ASN A 784 -0.79 4.84 10.00
N PRO A 785 0.09 5.70 9.43
CA PRO A 785 0.88 5.39 8.24
C PRO A 785 2.02 4.38 8.51
N ALA A 786 2.12 3.81 9.72
CA ALA A 786 3.08 2.78 10.09
C ALA A 786 2.45 1.37 10.18
N SER A 787 1.14 1.22 9.95
CA SER A 787 0.44 -0.07 9.76
C SER A 787 0.79 -0.79 8.43
N PHE A 788 1.96 -0.51 7.88
CA PHE A 788 2.10 -0.20 6.45
C PHE A 788 3.12 -1.08 5.71
N VAL A 789 3.13 -2.39 5.97
CA VAL A 789 3.97 -3.34 5.20
C VAL A 789 3.28 -3.82 3.90
N MET A 790 1.96 -3.57 3.73
CA MET A 790 1.20 -3.97 2.52
C MET A 790 0.43 -2.85 1.81
N SER A 791 0.75 -1.58 2.06
CA SER A 791 0.03 -0.42 1.48
C SER A 791 0.91 0.59 0.72
N LEU A 792 2.22 0.34 0.59
CA LEU A 792 3.23 1.21 -0.05
C LEU A 792 3.00 1.61 -1.53
N GLY A 793 1.89 1.21 -2.16
CA GLY A 793 1.51 1.64 -3.52
C GLY A 793 0.03 2.00 -3.73
N LYS A 794 -0.85 1.81 -2.72
CA LYS A 794 -2.32 1.93 -2.91
C LYS A 794 -2.96 3.24 -2.41
N MET A 795 -2.25 4.07 -1.66
CA MET A 795 -2.81 5.27 -0.98
C MET A 795 -2.19 6.61 -1.42
N MET A 796 -1.19 6.63 -2.29
CA MET A 796 -0.48 7.86 -2.67
C MET A 796 -1.10 8.51 -3.93
N GLN A 797 -1.99 9.52 -3.80
CA GLN A 797 -2.06 10.73 -4.68
C GLN A 797 -3.35 11.61 -4.60
N GLY A 798 -4.37 11.33 -3.79
CA GLY A 798 -5.55 12.22 -3.71
C GLY A 798 -6.23 12.26 -2.34
N ASP A 799 -6.61 11.10 -1.83
CA ASP A 799 -7.49 10.93 -0.67
C ASP A 799 -6.89 11.36 0.70
N TYR A 800 -5.68 11.94 0.72
CA TYR A 800 -4.98 12.43 1.92
C TYR A 800 -4.63 13.93 1.88
N ARG A 801 -5.11 14.68 0.87
CA ARG A 801 -5.14 16.14 0.96
C ARG A 801 -6.11 16.54 2.07
N PHE A 802 -5.67 17.35 3.04
CA PHE A 802 -6.54 17.87 4.10
C PHE A 802 -7.72 18.68 3.55
N ASN A 803 -7.53 19.29 2.38
CA ASN A 803 -8.50 20.07 1.63
C ASN A 803 -8.83 19.38 0.29
N ALA A 804 -9.03 18.06 0.29
CA ALA A 804 -9.66 17.38 -0.82
C ALA A 804 -10.96 18.12 -1.23
N SER A 805 -11.25 18.24 -2.52
CA SER A 805 -12.38 19.01 -3.05
C SER A 805 -12.40 20.52 -2.76
N PHE A 806 -11.29 21.15 -2.34
CA PHE A 806 -11.24 22.63 -2.30
C PHE A 806 -11.22 23.22 -3.70
N GLN A 807 -11.97 24.30 -3.93
CA GLN A 807 -12.21 24.90 -5.25
C GLN A 807 -12.55 26.38 -5.14
N LEU A 808 -11.89 27.22 -5.94
CA LEU A 808 -12.21 28.64 -6.06
C LEU A 808 -13.20 28.85 -7.22
N ALA A 809 -14.13 29.79 -7.05
CA ALA A 809 -15.01 30.25 -8.12
C ALA A 809 -14.19 30.97 -9.21
N ARG A 810 -14.63 30.86 -10.47
CA ARG A 810 -13.95 31.48 -11.62
C ARG A 810 -13.72 32.98 -11.47
N ASP A 811 -14.65 33.69 -10.86
CA ASP A 811 -14.57 35.13 -10.61
C ASP A 811 -13.85 35.48 -9.29
N GLY A 812 -13.22 34.51 -8.62
CA GLY A 812 -12.59 34.67 -7.31
C GLY A 812 -13.57 34.95 -6.16
N SER A 813 -14.89 35.00 -6.41
CA SER A 813 -15.88 35.50 -5.44
C SER A 813 -16.17 34.56 -4.29
N ARG A 814 -16.08 33.25 -4.52
CA ARG A 814 -16.54 32.21 -3.59
C ARG A 814 -15.54 31.07 -3.54
N LEU A 815 -15.35 30.50 -2.36
CA LEU A 815 -14.40 29.42 -2.13
C LEU A 815 -15.07 28.25 -1.42
N LEU A 816 -15.02 27.08 -2.04
CA LEU A 816 -15.29 25.81 -1.37
C LEU A 816 -14.02 25.39 -0.62
N SER A 817 -14.09 25.36 0.71
CA SER A 817 -12.98 25.05 1.63
C SER A 817 -12.43 23.60 1.61
N GLY A 818 -12.99 22.75 0.75
CA GLY A 818 -12.74 21.31 0.75
C GLY A 818 -13.55 20.55 1.80
N ILE A 819 -13.46 19.23 1.74
CA ILE A 819 -14.30 18.31 2.52
C ILE A 819 -13.65 17.90 3.84
N GLU A 820 -14.36 18.11 4.94
CA GLU A 820 -14.13 17.48 6.25
C GLU A 820 -14.99 16.20 6.34
N TYR A 821 -14.47 15.19 7.02
CA TYR A 821 -15.14 13.92 7.21
C TYR A 821 -14.94 13.42 8.65
N GLU A 822 -16.03 13.28 9.41
CA GLU A 822 -16.02 12.96 10.84
C GLU A 822 -16.83 11.69 11.14
N HIS A 823 -16.26 10.78 11.93
CA HIS A 823 -16.95 9.64 12.51
C HIS A 823 -17.41 9.93 13.95
N ILE A 824 -18.58 10.57 14.12
CA ILE A 824 -19.12 10.91 15.46
C ILE A 824 -19.42 9.66 16.28
N THR A 825 -19.95 8.61 15.64
CA THR A 825 -20.17 7.31 16.29
C THR A 825 -19.89 6.16 15.33
N LYS A 826 -19.89 4.92 15.84
CA LYS A 826 -19.86 3.70 14.99
C LYS A 826 -21.03 3.59 13.99
N GLN A 827 -22.04 4.45 14.10
CA GLN A 827 -23.22 4.46 13.24
C GLN A 827 -23.47 5.82 12.56
N GLN A 828 -22.61 6.81 12.77
CA GLN A 828 -22.81 8.16 12.24
C GLN A 828 -21.51 8.70 11.66
N THR A 829 -21.59 9.02 10.38
CA THR A 829 -20.55 9.68 9.59
C THR A 829 -21.11 10.99 9.09
N ILE A 830 -20.34 12.07 9.17
CA ILE A 830 -20.74 13.36 8.64
C ILE A 830 -19.66 13.86 7.68
N ALA A 831 -20.07 14.17 6.46
CA ALA A 831 -19.29 14.91 5.48
C ALA A 831 -19.70 16.38 5.53
N ARG A 832 -18.74 17.29 5.62
CA ARG A 832 -18.97 18.75 5.66
C ARG A 832 -18.06 19.48 4.69
N ALA A 833 -18.51 20.63 4.22
CA ALA A 833 -17.64 21.65 3.67
C ALA A 833 -18.25 23.03 3.93
N TRP A 834 -17.43 24.06 3.87
CA TRP A 834 -17.86 25.46 4.01
C TRP A 834 -17.67 26.19 2.70
N VAL A 835 -18.65 27.01 2.33
CA VAL A 835 -18.56 27.96 1.22
C VAL A 835 -18.37 29.34 1.81
N LEU A 836 -17.23 29.95 1.47
CA LEU A 836 -16.84 31.29 1.89
C LEU A 836 -17.11 32.28 0.76
N ASP A 837 -17.40 33.52 1.12
CA ASP A 837 -17.50 34.66 0.23
C ASP A 837 -16.26 35.53 0.40
N LEU A 838 -15.55 35.82 -0.70
CA LEU A 838 -14.29 36.55 -0.76
C LEU A 838 -14.47 37.97 -1.37
N GLN A 839 -15.71 38.38 -1.63
CA GLN A 839 -16.07 39.75 -2.04
C GLN A 839 -16.28 40.68 -0.84
N GLU A 840 -16.67 40.14 0.30
CA GLU A 840 -16.81 40.89 1.55
C GLU A 840 -15.46 41.41 2.07
N PRO A 841 -15.43 42.55 2.80
CA PRO A 841 -14.18 43.09 3.39
C PRO A 841 -13.46 42.11 4.32
N GLU A 842 -14.22 41.25 5.00
CA GLU A 842 -13.71 40.06 5.68
C GLU A 842 -14.39 38.81 5.10
N PRO A 843 -13.66 37.74 4.75
CA PRO A 843 -14.23 36.49 4.30
C PRO A 843 -15.21 35.86 5.28
N VAL A 844 -16.50 35.87 4.94
CA VAL A 844 -17.57 35.26 5.74
C VAL A 844 -17.85 33.85 5.24
N VAL A 845 -18.01 32.90 6.16
CA VAL A 845 -18.61 31.60 5.86
C VAL A 845 -20.10 31.85 5.59
N ARG A 846 -20.52 31.90 4.32
CA ARG A 846 -21.93 32.09 3.96
C ARG A 846 -22.76 30.83 4.21
N TYR A 847 -22.17 29.66 3.93
CA TYR A 847 -22.89 28.40 3.97
C TYR A 847 -22.04 27.27 4.55
N GLN A 848 -22.64 26.49 5.46
CA GLN A 848 -22.19 25.15 5.79
C GLN A 848 -22.98 24.14 4.93
N ILE A 849 -22.32 23.42 4.04
CA ILE A 849 -22.90 22.26 3.36
C ILE A 849 -22.55 20.99 4.14
N GLU A 850 -23.55 20.17 4.47
CA GLU A 850 -23.37 18.96 5.27
C GLU A 850 -24.24 17.82 4.72
N ARG A 851 -23.71 16.60 4.76
CA ARG A 851 -24.51 15.38 4.57
C ARG A 851 -24.10 14.33 5.59
N THR A 852 -25.10 13.77 6.26
CA THR A 852 -24.92 12.79 7.34
C THR A 852 -25.36 11.40 6.90
N LEU A 853 -24.50 10.40 7.11
CA LEU A 853 -24.81 8.98 6.95
C LEU A 853 -25.03 8.33 8.32
N ASN A 854 -26.29 8.04 8.63
CA ASN A 854 -26.71 7.31 9.82
C ASN A 854 -26.75 5.80 9.55
N ARG A 855 -25.58 5.18 9.39
CA ARG A 855 -25.43 3.73 9.15
C ARG A 855 -24.20 3.17 9.87
N SER A 856 -24.33 1.96 10.43
CA SER A 856 -23.20 1.20 10.95
C SER A 856 -22.40 0.59 9.81
N PHE A 857 -21.16 1.02 9.62
CA PHE A 857 -20.26 0.42 8.63
C PHE A 857 -19.74 -0.92 9.10
N ARG A 858 -19.66 -1.89 8.19
CA ARG A 858 -18.90 -3.11 8.43
C ARG A 858 -17.41 -2.76 8.39
N VAL A 859 -16.56 -3.47 9.16
CA VAL A 859 -15.09 -3.24 9.24
C VAL A 859 -14.40 -3.32 7.87
N THR A 860 -15.05 -3.96 6.89
CA THR A 860 -14.57 -4.14 5.53
C THR A 860 -15.09 -3.08 4.55
N GLU A 861 -15.98 -2.18 4.95
CA GLU A 861 -16.62 -1.19 4.07
C GLU A 861 -15.77 0.07 3.91
N LYS A 862 -15.64 0.56 2.67
CA LYS A 862 -14.90 1.78 2.29
C LYS A 862 -15.86 2.89 1.92
N ILE A 863 -15.44 4.13 2.14
CA ILE A 863 -16.20 5.34 1.89
C ILE A 863 -15.27 6.32 1.17
N ALA A 864 -15.74 6.88 0.05
CA ALA A 864 -15.05 7.89 -0.75
C ALA A 864 -15.91 9.16 -0.77
N PRO A 865 -15.68 10.12 0.14
CA PRO A 865 -16.44 11.37 0.19
C PRO A 865 -15.99 12.36 -0.89
N PHE A 866 -16.88 13.23 -1.34
CA PHE A 866 -16.59 14.30 -2.30
C PHE A 866 -17.44 15.54 -2.03
N ALA A 867 -16.88 16.71 -2.34
CA ALA A 867 -17.62 17.96 -2.52
C ALA A 867 -17.28 18.59 -3.87
N LYS A 868 -18.15 19.45 -4.41
CA LYS A 868 -17.84 20.21 -5.63
C LYS A 868 -18.70 21.47 -5.76
N LEU A 869 -18.12 22.53 -6.32
CA LEU A 869 -18.77 23.79 -6.65
C LEU A 869 -19.24 23.77 -8.11
N SER A 870 -20.36 24.42 -8.43
CA SER A 870 -20.77 24.62 -9.84
C SER A 870 -19.83 25.60 -10.55
N THR A 871 -19.77 25.50 -11.88
CA THR A 871 -18.92 26.34 -12.75
C THR A 871 -19.13 27.85 -12.53
N ASN A 872 -20.34 28.25 -12.15
CA ASN A 872 -20.79 29.62 -11.86
C ASN A 872 -20.94 29.90 -10.35
N ALA A 873 -20.50 28.97 -9.49
CA ALA A 873 -20.52 29.08 -8.02
C ALA A 873 -21.87 29.39 -7.35
N ASP A 874 -22.99 29.14 -8.04
CA ASP A 874 -24.37 29.31 -7.53
C ASP A 874 -24.92 28.06 -6.83
N GLN A 875 -24.20 26.94 -6.91
CA GLN A 875 -24.62 25.62 -6.45
C GLN A 875 -23.42 24.85 -5.91
N ALA A 876 -23.67 23.99 -4.94
CA ALA A 876 -22.69 23.02 -4.47
C ALA A 876 -23.31 21.63 -4.37
N ILE A 877 -22.47 20.61 -4.41
CA ILE A 877 -22.81 19.24 -4.10
C ILE A 877 -21.88 18.68 -3.02
N ILE A 878 -22.42 17.86 -2.13
CA ILE A 878 -21.63 17.05 -1.19
C ILE A 878 -22.18 15.63 -1.12
N GLY A 879 -21.31 14.64 -1.02
CA GLY A 879 -21.72 13.25 -1.04
C GLY A 879 -20.59 12.27 -0.76
N TRP A 880 -20.88 11.01 -1.01
CA TRP A 880 -19.92 9.92 -0.96
C TRP A 880 -20.38 8.76 -1.85
N ALA A 881 -19.45 7.87 -2.17
CA ALA A 881 -19.79 6.48 -2.47
C ALA A 881 -19.27 5.55 -1.39
N SER A 882 -20.02 4.50 -1.05
CA SER A 882 -19.58 3.43 -0.16
C SER A 882 -19.63 2.06 -0.86
N TYR A 883 -18.66 1.20 -0.55
CA TYR A 883 -18.50 -0.11 -1.20
C TYR A 883 -17.66 -1.10 -0.36
N PRO A 884 -17.81 -2.43 -0.54
CA PRO A 884 -16.99 -3.42 0.16
C PRO A 884 -15.51 -3.41 -0.27
N GLY A 885 -14.61 -3.30 0.70
CA GLY A 885 -13.16 -3.21 0.53
C GLY A 885 -12.39 -4.54 0.55
N THR A 886 -13.00 -5.65 0.99
CA THR A 886 -12.44 -7.01 0.91
C THR A 886 -13.47 -8.00 0.37
N THR A 887 -13.00 -9.02 -0.34
CA THR A 887 -13.84 -9.87 -1.19
C THR A 887 -13.97 -11.29 -0.66
N VAL A 888 -15.16 -11.68 -0.22
CA VAL A 888 -15.55 -13.09 -0.04
C VAL A 888 -16.21 -13.58 -1.33
N LEU A 889 -16.03 -14.86 -1.68
CA LEU A 889 -16.66 -15.48 -2.85
C LEU A 889 -18.19 -15.50 -2.71
N GLY A 890 -18.91 -15.37 -3.83
CA GLY A 890 -20.36 -15.62 -3.93
C GLY A 890 -21.31 -14.45 -3.64
N GLN A 891 -20.96 -13.51 -2.75
CA GLN A 891 -21.90 -12.43 -2.37
C GLN A 891 -22.15 -11.39 -3.47
N ILE A 892 -23.40 -10.94 -3.58
CA ILE A 892 -23.78 -9.72 -4.31
C ILE A 892 -23.08 -8.55 -3.61
N ARG A 893 -22.43 -7.71 -4.40
CA ARG A 893 -21.75 -6.50 -3.92
C ARG A 893 -22.59 -5.31 -4.32
N GLU A 894 -22.93 -4.45 -3.37
CA GLU A 894 -23.56 -3.17 -3.66
C GLU A 894 -22.52 -2.06 -3.52
N MET A 895 -22.52 -1.12 -4.45
CA MET A 895 -22.01 0.23 -4.24
C MET A 895 -23.20 1.15 -3.97
N GLU A 896 -23.13 1.96 -2.93
CA GLU A 896 -24.13 2.98 -2.64
C GLU A 896 -23.53 4.36 -2.99
N LEU A 897 -24.13 5.07 -3.95
CA LEU A 897 -23.81 6.47 -4.25
C LEU A 897 -24.85 7.37 -3.57
N ALA A 898 -24.40 8.39 -2.87
CA ALA A 898 -25.27 9.28 -2.11
C ALA A 898 -24.76 10.73 -2.20
N LEU A 899 -25.61 11.67 -2.62
CA LEU A 899 -25.25 13.09 -2.66
C LEU A 899 -26.42 14.02 -2.40
N THR A 900 -26.12 15.21 -1.91
CA THR A 900 -27.04 16.34 -1.74
C THR A 900 -26.56 17.48 -2.64
N SER A 901 -27.48 18.14 -3.36
CA SER A 901 -27.23 19.44 -3.98
C SER A 901 -27.81 20.58 -3.16
N PHE A 902 -27.18 21.75 -3.23
CA PHE A 902 -27.54 22.97 -2.52
C PHE A 902 -27.56 24.15 -3.49
N LEU A 903 -28.48 25.09 -3.28
CA LEU A 903 -28.41 26.42 -3.92
C LEU A 903 -27.62 27.36 -3.01
N LEU A 904 -26.57 27.94 -3.55
CA LEU A 904 -25.79 29.03 -2.97
C LEU A 904 -26.37 30.34 -3.52
N ARG A 905 -27.56 30.71 -3.06
CA ARG A 905 -28.20 31.97 -3.49
C ARG A 905 -27.32 33.17 -3.10
N LYS A 906 -27.58 34.32 -3.71
CA LYS A 906 -27.06 35.60 -3.21
C LYS A 906 -27.94 36.08 -2.06
#